data_AF-A0A0G1MFA2-F1
#
_entry.id   AF-A0A0G1MFA2-F1
#
_cell.length_a   1.000
_cell.length_b   1.000
_cell.length_c   1.000
_cell.angle_alpha   90.00
_cell.angle_beta   90.00
_cell.angle_gamma   90.00
#
_symmetry.space_group_name_H-M   'P 1'
#
loop_
_entity.id
_entity.type
_entity.pdbx_description
1 polymer ?
#
loop_
_entity_poly.entity_id
_entity_poly.type
_entity_poly.pdbx_seq_one_letter_code
_entity_poly.pdbx_strand_id
1 'polypeptide(L)'
;MEKFRPNPEIPREEPTPEPEMIYHALDRKKEKDVLAEFTPEQQVEIRQKQQILSSLAYFIGKDFRIPVELNQPGAGWHWDFKENVIRIDPKDLLEKPMDYLRFVISHEGGHRRISRTDFIPLEEWKQPGFAFMMNAIEDPRDNNFVAESYPKFREQMVLAYTQDLDFEGKAKEKAAQKLGYQPRFMQAGFEYIKQWFREVQGQEMEMSDDLPDEVKAVVRATIEQAQDSWWRYPSREEAEESEDLIKKYAQVSYEINRDKIWPEFKKLIEADMEDQKTQELLKDMQKDQQGQEGSEGGQGLPQELKDKLTPDEQKALEEAIKKAIEDAKKEQEEKSKQETGGKGGDKKEEGSPSDQTGTPESGSAEAFTGKPIDLGSLPEGLKQKIKEYIDSLPEDQQKEIAEKAEASIKEFEEALNEELQGKLSDDPEKKAQREEIEREQKEKNGNQQSQGGAPVRTGVLPKEPLDTDNLRAYRERLQREINKDENTYEQYRSEVLPLIDDLEADLRQIFIDRSVTKWKGGFKSGKRIDIKKRIQEKAKDVPVMESHSWQRRERPDEKDYAISLLVDLSGSMREKAGKDRKIDETFKSVIVLAEALNRLGVNLEVIGFNDDVYEYQNFGQPISKEIREHMGGMFKEVEDSCCKSCGNEHSETDLGWATKIAAERLAIQKATKKLMVVLTDWKLAESSKHPRQQFNPDKIKKEILEQTDVILLDIGSIAGKTVEQVIEELKVLIEKNL
;
A
#
# COMPACT_ATOMS: atom_id res chain seq x y z
N MET A 1 -8.70 64.97 -8.97
CA MET A 1 -9.87 64.93 -8.09
C MET A 1 -11.05 64.44 -8.91
N GLU A 2 -11.75 63.44 -8.36
CA GLU A 2 -13.08 62.92 -8.77
C GLU A 2 -13.16 62.28 -10.18
N LYS A 3 -13.66 61.04 -10.38
CA LYS A 3 -14.80 60.33 -9.77
C LYS A 3 -14.63 58.81 -9.81
N PHE A 4 -15.07 58.15 -8.73
CA PHE A 4 -15.41 56.74 -8.66
C PHE A 4 -16.51 56.37 -9.66
N ARG A 5 -16.33 55.25 -10.37
CA ARG A 5 -17.41 54.40 -10.90
C ARG A 5 -17.12 52.95 -10.49
N PRO A 6 -18.13 52.17 -10.08
CA PRO A 6 -17.94 50.81 -9.61
C PRO A 6 -17.72 49.85 -10.79
N ASN A 7 -16.86 48.85 -10.57
CA ASN A 7 -16.60 47.75 -11.49
C ASN A 7 -17.88 46.90 -11.66
N PRO A 8 -18.14 46.33 -12.84
CA PRO A 8 -19.31 45.51 -13.08
C PRO A 8 -19.25 44.20 -12.29
N GLU A 9 -20.40 43.76 -11.80
CA GLU A 9 -20.60 42.53 -11.04
C GLU A 9 -20.04 41.32 -11.81
N ILE A 10 -19.09 40.63 -11.18
CA ILE A 10 -18.67 39.28 -11.58
C ILE A 10 -19.88 38.36 -11.34
N PRO A 11 -20.35 37.60 -12.34
CA PRO A 11 -21.41 36.62 -12.13
C PRO A 11 -20.96 35.64 -11.04
N ARG A 12 -21.77 35.48 -10.00
CA ARG A 12 -21.58 34.37 -9.05
C ARG A 12 -21.84 33.09 -9.82
N GLU A 13 -20.78 32.34 -10.12
CA GLU A 13 -20.92 30.94 -10.52
C GLU A 13 -21.68 30.21 -9.42
N GLU A 14 -22.78 29.56 -9.81
CA GLU A 14 -23.50 28.68 -8.91
C GLU A 14 -22.54 27.57 -8.45
N PRO A 15 -22.55 27.20 -7.15
CA PRO A 15 -21.72 26.11 -6.67
C PRO A 15 -22.11 24.84 -7.43
N THR A 16 -21.22 24.36 -8.28
CA THR A 16 -21.30 23.01 -8.84
C THR A 16 -21.46 22.05 -7.66
N PRO A 17 -22.50 21.18 -7.66
CA PRO A 17 -22.63 20.19 -6.61
C PRO A 17 -21.36 19.32 -6.61
N GLU A 18 -20.73 19.20 -5.44
CA GLU A 18 -19.68 18.21 -5.21
C GLU A 18 -20.17 16.86 -5.75
N PRO A 19 -19.36 16.12 -6.53
CA PRO A 19 -19.76 14.81 -7.00
C PRO A 19 -20.15 13.94 -5.81
N GLU A 20 -21.36 13.39 -5.83
CA GLU A 20 -21.83 12.44 -4.83
C GLU A 20 -20.82 11.28 -4.75
N MET A 21 -19.94 11.30 -3.75
CA MET A 21 -19.05 10.17 -3.46
C MET A 21 -19.92 8.97 -3.09
N ILE A 22 -20.10 8.07 -4.06
CA ILE A 22 -20.83 6.83 -3.91
C ILE A 22 -20.08 5.95 -2.90
N TYR A 23 -20.79 5.51 -1.87
CA TYR A 23 -20.24 4.61 -0.86
C TYR A 23 -20.11 3.20 -1.46
N HIS A 24 -18.88 2.78 -1.76
CA HIS A 24 -18.59 1.39 -2.11
C HIS A 24 -18.29 0.62 -0.82
N ALA A 25 -19.19 -0.26 -0.41
CA ALA A 25 -18.86 -1.26 0.60
C ALA A 25 -17.97 -2.33 -0.02
N LEU A 26 -17.00 -2.86 0.73
CA LEU A 26 -16.21 -4.04 0.37
C LEU A 26 -17.08 -5.09 -0.35
N ASP A 27 -16.71 -5.46 -1.58
CA ASP A 27 -17.40 -6.52 -2.31
C ASP A 27 -17.05 -7.89 -1.69
N ARG A 28 -17.82 -8.25 -0.66
CA ARG A 28 -17.69 -9.51 0.07
C ARG A 28 -17.88 -10.75 -0.81
N LYS A 29 -18.46 -10.62 -2.00
CA LYS A 29 -18.60 -11.75 -2.92
C LYS A 29 -17.28 -11.96 -3.66
N LYS A 30 -16.75 -10.89 -4.26
CA LYS A 30 -15.45 -10.90 -4.96
C LYS A 30 -14.32 -11.36 -4.04
N GLU A 31 -14.30 -10.89 -2.79
CA GLU A 31 -13.33 -11.30 -1.78
C GLU A 31 -13.41 -12.80 -1.45
N LYS A 32 -14.62 -13.37 -1.35
CA LYS A 32 -14.79 -14.82 -1.14
C LYS A 32 -14.30 -15.64 -2.33
N ASP A 33 -14.56 -15.16 -3.54
CA ASP A 33 -14.17 -15.84 -4.76
C ASP A 33 -12.62 -15.89 -4.87
N VAL A 34 -11.93 -14.77 -4.60
CA VAL A 34 -10.47 -14.71 -4.56
C VAL A 34 -9.88 -15.59 -3.44
N LEU A 35 -10.44 -15.52 -2.24
CA LEU A 35 -9.95 -16.31 -1.10
C LEU A 35 -10.13 -17.83 -1.29
N ALA A 36 -11.05 -18.26 -2.15
CA ALA A 36 -11.29 -19.69 -2.41
C ALA A 36 -10.08 -20.40 -3.03
N GLU A 37 -9.14 -19.66 -3.61
CA GLU A 37 -7.89 -20.20 -4.18
C GLU A 37 -6.83 -20.54 -3.12
N PHE A 38 -7.03 -20.11 -1.86
CA PHE A 38 -6.05 -20.25 -0.76
C PHE A 38 -6.53 -21.23 0.31
N THR A 39 -5.58 -21.83 1.05
CA THR A 39 -5.93 -22.72 2.18
C THR A 39 -6.60 -21.95 3.31
N PRO A 40 -7.38 -22.61 4.19
CA PRO A 40 -8.03 -21.93 5.31
C PRO A 40 -7.08 -21.13 6.21
N GLU A 41 -5.87 -21.64 6.44
CA GLU A 41 -4.83 -20.95 7.22
C GLU A 41 -4.33 -19.69 6.52
N GLN A 42 -4.08 -19.78 5.22
CA GLN A 42 -3.69 -18.64 4.39
C GLN A 42 -4.79 -17.58 4.32
N GLN A 43 -6.07 -17.99 4.25
CA GLN A 43 -7.20 -17.05 4.27
C GLN A 43 -7.26 -16.23 5.56
N VAL A 44 -6.94 -16.84 6.71
CA VAL A 44 -6.87 -16.12 7.99
C VAL A 44 -5.73 -15.11 7.98
N GLU A 45 -4.54 -15.51 7.53
CA GLU A 45 -3.38 -14.63 7.44
C GLU A 45 -3.60 -13.46 6.48
N ILE A 46 -4.16 -13.73 5.28
CA ILE A 46 -4.52 -12.71 4.29
C ILE A 46 -5.47 -11.67 4.91
N ARG A 47 -6.54 -12.12 5.57
CA ARG A 47 -7.52 -11.21 6.19
C ARG A 47 -6.90 -10.38 7.31
N GLN A 48 -6.07 -10.99 8.15
CA GLN A 48 -5.39 -10.29 9.23
C GLN A 48 -4.47 -9.19 8.67
N LYS A 49 -3.64 -9.51 7.68
CA LYS A 49 -2.74 -8.54 7.04
C LYS A 49 -3.51 -7.46 6.28
N GLN A 50 -4.55 -7.83 5.52
CA GLN A 50 -5.45 -6.88 4.86
C GLN A 50 -6.05 -5.88 5.87
N GLN A 51 -6.55 -6.35 7.01
CA GLN A 51 -7.13 -5.50 8.05
C GLN A 51 -6.11 -4.52 8.64
N ILE A 52 -4.89 -5.01 8.94
CA ILE A 52 -3.80 -4.16 9.45
C ILE A 52 -3.44 -3.08 8.43
N LEU A 53 -3.21 -3.48 7.17
CA LEU A 53 -2.76 -2.58 6.10
C LEU A 53 -3.84 -1.57 5.72
N SER A 54 -5.12 -1.97 5.75
CA SER A 54 -6.26 -1.07 5.51
C SER A 54 -6.22 0.16 6.43
N SER A 55 -5.90 -0.05 7.70
CA SER A 55 -5.82 1.04 8.68
C SER A 55 -4.73 2.06 8.33
N LEU A 56 -3.61 1.59 7.79
CA LEU A 56 -2.52 2.43 7.32
C LEU A 56 -2.93 3.21 6.07
N ALA A 57 -3.57 2.55 5.11
CA ALA A 57 -4.11 3.18 3.91
C ALA A 57 -5.05 4.35 4.23
N TYR A 58 -5.96 4.13 5.20
CA TYR A 58 -6.93 5.15 5.65
C TYR A 58 -6.25 6.34 6.28
N PHE A 59 -5.21 6.08 7.07
CA PHE A 59 -4.47 7.11 7.78
C PHE A 59 -3.65 8.00 6.83
N ILE A 60 -2.94 7.38 5.88
CA ILE A 60 -2.13 8.09 4.89
C ILE A 60 -3.03 8.82 3.88
N GLY A 61 -4.02 8.13 3.32
CA GLY A 61 -4.94 8.69 2.34
C GLY A 61 -5.93 9.72 2.91
N LYS A 62 -6.06 9.79 4.24
CA LYS A 62 -7.09 10.57 4.96
C LYS A 62 -8.52 10.29 4.47
N ASP A 63 -8.73 9.11 3.89
CA ASP A 63 -10.01 8.62 3.45
C ASP A 63 -10.34 7.34 4.23
N PHE A 64 -11.04 7.48 5.35
CA PHE A 64 -11.48 6.34 6.18
C PHE A 64 -12.61 5.52 5.53
N ARG A 65 -12.98 5.83 4.28
CA ARG A 65 -14.02 5.13 3.53
C ARG A 65 -13.50 4.46 2.27
N ILE A 66 -12.23 4.66 1.91
CA ILE A 66 -11.62 3.97 0.78
C ILE A 66 -11.68 2.45 1.05
N PRO A 67 -12.26 1.62 0.18
CA PRO A 67 -12.22 0.18 0.38
C PRO A 67 -10.82 -0.36 0.03
N VAL A 68 -10.33 -1.30 0.84
CA VAL A 68 -9.10 -2.06 0.54
C VAL A 68 -9.47 -3.50 0.22
N GLU A 69 -9.52 -3.82 -1.06
CA GLU A 69 -10.01 -5.09 -1.60
C GLU A 69 -8.86 -6.01 -2.02
N LEU A 70 -9.09 -7.33 -1.92
CA LEU A 70 -8.16 -8.30 -2.52
C LEU A 70 -8.24 -8.22 -4.06
N ASN A 71 -7.07 -8.16 -4.69
CA ASN A 71 -6.91 -8.26 -6.12
C ASN A 71 -6.86 -9.74 -6.57
N GLN A 72 -6.84 -9.98 -7.88
CA GLN A 72 -6.53 -11.31 -8.39
C GLN A 72 -5.09 -11.71 -7.98
N PRO A 73 -4.84 -12.99 -7.61
CA PRO A 73 -3.52 -13.42 -7.14
C PRO A 73 -2.41 -13.21 -8.18
N GLY A 74 -1.46 -12.30 -7.92
CA GLY A 74 -0.37 -11.94 -8.84
C GLY A 74 -0.66 -10.73 -9.74
N ALA A 75 -1.80 -10.05 -9.54
CA ALA A 75 -2.17 -8.84 -10.28
C ALA A 75 -1.64 -7.54 -9.64
N GLY A 76 -0.85 -7.64 -8.57
CA GLY A 76 -0.17 -6.51 -7.94
C GLY A 76 -1.10 -5.60 -7.12
N TRP A 77 -0.51 -4.48 -6.68
CA TRP A 77 -1.12 -3.46 -5.84
C TRP A 77 -1.39 -2.21 -6.67
N HIS A 78 -2.52 -1.55 -6.42
CA HIS A 78 -2.79 -0.22 -6.97
C HIS A 78 -3.99 0.42 -6.30
N TRP A 79 -4.02 1.76 -6.30
CA TRP A 79 -5.20 2.57 -6.10
C TRP A 79 -5.94 2.83 -7.43
N ASP A 80 -7.20 2.41 -7.49
CA ASP A 80 -8.15 2.74 -8.56
C ASP A 80 -8.75 4.12 -8.26
N PHE A 81 -8.32 5.12 -9.03
CA PHE A 81 -8.75 6.52 -8.91
C PHE A 81 -10.26 6.68 -9.06
N LYS A 82 -10.88 5.96 -10.01
CA LYS A 82 -12.29 6.17 -10.39
C LYS A 82 -13.24 5.55 -9.37
N GLU A 83 -12.95 4.32 -8.98
CA GLU A 83 -13.76 3.63 -7.96
C GLU A 83 -13.38 4.05 -6.54
N ASN A 84 -12.25 4.75 -6.41
CA ASN A 84 -11.64 5.10 -5.14
C ASN A 84 -11.51 3.86 -4.24
N VAL A 85 -10.76 2.87 -4.75
CA VAL A 85 -10.52 1.56 -4.10
C VAL A 85 -9.03 1.25 -4.17
N ILE A 86 -8.45 0.74 -3.07
CA ILE A 86 -7.12 0.16 -3.11
C ILE A 86 -7.25 -1.34 -3.31
N ARG A 87 -6.55 -1.89 -4.31
CA ARG A 87 -6.45 -3.32 -4.56
C ARG A 87 -5.11 -3.82 -4.06
N ILE A 88 -5.12 -4.90 -3.28
CA ILE A 88 -3.91 -5.50 -2.69
C ILE A 88 -3.72 -6.93 -3.18
N ASP A 89 -2.49 -7.34 -3.45
CA ASP A 89 -2.22 -8.69 -3.96
C ASP A 89 -2.21 -9.72 -2.82
N PRO A 90 -3.12 -10.71 -2.83
CA PRO A 90 -3.15 -11.74 -1.79
C PRO A 90 -1.91 -12.66 -1.77
N LYS A 91 -1.15 -12.79 -2.87
CA LYS A 91 0.12 -13.53 -2.87
C LYS A 91 1.20 -12.79 -2.10
N ASP A 92 1.33 -11.49 -2.35
CA ASP A 92 2.30 -10.66 -1.63
C ASP A 92 2.01 -10.65 -0.13
N LEU A 93 0.73 -10.63 0.27
CA LEU A 93 0.35 -10.76 1.68
C LEU A 93 0.93 -12.01 2.33
N LEU A 94 1.13 -13.11 1.62
CA LEU A 94 1.71 -14.34 2.16
C LEU A 94 3.25 -14.38 2.04
N GLU A 95 3.78 -13.84 0.94
CA GLU A 95 5.18 -14.05 0.55
C GLU A 95 6.12 -12.92 1.01
N LYS A 96 5.60 -11.69 1.13
CA LYS A 96 6.40 -10.51 1.41
C LYS A 96 6.44 -10.16 2.89
N PRO A 97 7.54 -9.59 3.40
CA PRO A 97 7.63 -9.14 4.78
C PRO A 97 6.69 -7.96 5.04
N MET A 98 6.22 -7.82 6.28
CA MET A 98 5.24 -6.78 6.65
C MET A 98 5.76 -5.35 6.38
N ASP A 99 7.06 -5.08 6.46
CA ASP A 99 7.60 -3.75 6.16
C ASP A 99 7.52 -3.39 4.68
N TYR A 100 7.66 -4.38 3.78
CA TYR A 100 7.38 -4.20 2.37
C TYR A 100 5.89 -3.90 2.16
N LEU A 101 5.01 -4.69 2.77
CA LEU A 101 3.55 -4.49 2.65
C LEU A 101 3.11 -3.12 3.17
N ARG A 102 3.73 -2.64 4.27
CA ARG A 102 3.48 -1.30 4.83
C ARG A 102 3.95 -0.19 3.92
N PHE A 103 5.10 -0.35 3.26
CA PHE A 103 5.56 0.57 2.24
C PHE A 103 4.54 0.65 1.09
N VAL A 104 4.22 -0.49 0.46
CA VAL A 104 3.31 -0.51 -0.70
C VAL A 104 1.94 0.06 -0.35
N ILE A 105 1.32 -0.33 0.76
CA ILE A 105 0.00 0.22 1.11
C ILE A 105 0.04 1.72 1.44
N SER A 106 1.15 2.22 2.00
CA SER A 106 1.29 3.64 2.29
C SER A 106 1.47 4.46 1.02
N HIS A 107 2.18 3.91 0.04
CA HIS A 107 2.29 4.47 -1.31
C HIS A 107 0.91 4.57 -1.97
N GLU A 108 0.12 3.50 -1.98
CA GLU A 108 -1.26 3.55 -2.53
C GLU A 108 -2.16 4.55 -1.77
N GLY A 109 -2.00 4.63 -0.44
CA GLY A 109 -2.67 5.64 0.37
C GLY A 109 -2.21 7.07 0.03
N GLY A 110 -0.95 7.25 -0.33
CA GLY A 110 -0.37 8.51 -0.75
C GLY A 110 -0.99 9.01 -2.06
N HIS A 111 -1.11 8.14 -3.07
CA HIS A 111 -1.77 8.49 -4.32
C HIS A 111 -3.20 8.98 -4.08
N ARG A 112 -3.97 8.29 -3.22
CA ARG A 112 -5.29 8.77 -2.81
C ARG A 112 -5.21 10.18 -2.21
N ARG A 113 -4.18 10.43 -1.41
CA ARG A 113 -3.98 11.69 -0.73
C ARG A 113 -3.72 12.84 -1.70
N ILE A 114 -2.78 12.69 -2.65
CA ILE A 114 -2.25 13.82 -3.41
C ILE A 114 -2.38 13.75 -4.94
N SER A 115 -2.62 12.56 -5.50
CA SER A 115 -2.68 12.39 -6.96
C SER A 115 -4.08 12.72 -7.48
N ARG A 116 -4.16 13.55 -8.52
CA ARG A 116 -5.41 13.91 -9.22
C ARG A 116 -5.17 13.86 -10.72
N THR A 117 -6.01 13.13 -11.45
CA THR A 117 -5.89 12.95 -12.90
C THR A 117 -7.17 13.31 -13.65
N ASP A 118 -8.22 13.75 -12.94
CA ASP A 118 -9.54 14.07 -13.49
C ASP A 118 -9.55 15.21 -14.51
N PHE A 119 -8.52 16.04 -14.52
CA PHE A 119 -8.36 17.14 -15.46
C PHE A 119 -7.56 16.77 -16.72
N ILE A 120 -6.99 15.56 -16.80
CA ILE A 120 -6.15 15.15 -17.92
C ILE A 120 -7.03 14.72 -19.10
N PRO A 121 -6.85 15.28 -20.31
CA PRO A 121 -7.60 14.87 -21.48
C PRO A 121 -7.37 13.39 -21.81
N LEU A 122 -8.45 12.66 -22.08
CA LEU A 122 -8.38 11.23 -22.36
C LEU A 122 -7.53 10.91 -23.60
N GLU A 123 -7.55 11.79 -24.60
CA GLU A 123 -6.74 11.65 -25.82
C GLU A 123 -5.24 11.82 -25.56
N GLU A 124 -4.86 12.54 -24.51
CA GLU A 124 -3.47 12.60 -24.07
C GLU A 124 -3.10 11.34 -23.30
N TRP A 125 -3.95 10.92 -22.37
CA TRP A 125 -3.74 9.73 -21.56
C TRP A 125 -3.62 8.44 -22.39
N LYS A 126 -4.36 8.37 -23.50
CA LYS A 126 -4.37 7.21 -24.41
C LYS A 126 -3.16 7.15 -25.37
N GLN A 127 -2.33 8.19 -25.44
CA GLN A 127 -1.12 8.15 -26.28
C GLN A 127 -0.16 7.08 -25.73
N PRO A 128 0.38 6.19 -26.60
CA PRO A 128 1.33 5.15 -26.17
C PRO A 128 2.47 5.76 -25.37
N GLY A 129 2.82 5.17 -24.24
CA GLY A 129 3.90 5.56 -23.33
C GLY A 129 3.64 6.80 -22.46
N PHE A 130 2.53 7.52 -22.64
CA PHE A 130 2.21 8.70 -21.82
C PHE A 130 1.92 8.32 -20.37
N ALA A 131 1.08 7.30 -20.16
CA ALA A 131 0.70 6.85 -18.82
C ALA A 131 1.91 6.30 -18.05
N PHE A 132 2.77 5.53 -18.73
CA PHE A 132 4.02 5.05 -18.13
C PHE A 132 4.97 6.20 -17.73
N MET A 133 5.15 7.22 -18.59
CA MET A 133 5.95 8.40 -18.25
C MET A 133 5.38 9.13 -17.03
N MET A 134 4.06 9.31 -16.98
CA MET A 134 3.39 9.94 -15.85
C MET A 134 3.63 9.17 -14.56
N ASN A 135 3.47 7.84 -14.56
CA ASN A 135 3.74 6.98 -13.39
C ASN A 135 5.20 7.07 -12.92
N ALA A 136 6.15 6.99 -13.87
CA ALA A 136 7.58 7.05 -13.55
C ALA A 136 8.04 8.34 -12.84
N ILE A 137 7.20 9.38 -12.85
CA ILE A 137 7.44 10.68 -12.21
C ILE A 137 6.49 10.89 -11.01
N GLU A 138 5.23 10.46 -11.13
CA GLU A 138 4.22 10.62 -10.08
C GLU A 138 4.49 9.70 -8.88
N ASP A 139 5.02 8.49 -9.08
CA ASP A 139 5.37 7.59 -7.96
C ASP A 139 6.49 8.19 -7.09
N PRO A 140 7.59 8.74 -7.66
CA PRO A 140 8.52 9.59 -6.92
C PRO A 140 7.87 10.76 -6.16
N ARG A 141 6.92 11.46 -6.79
CA ARG A 141 6.22 12.60 -6.19
C ARG A 141 5.42 12.20 -4.97
N ASP A 142 4.68 11.10 -5.08
CA ASP A 142 3.96 10.48 -3.98
C ASP A 142 4.89 10.06 -2.86
N ASN A 143 5.93 9.30 -3.19
CA ASN A 143 6.88 8.78 -2.22
C ASN A 143 7.59 9.90 -1.45
N ASN A 144 7.92 11.03 -2.10
CA ASN A 144 8.47 12.20 -1.42
C ASN A 144 7.48 12.77 -0.39
N PHE A 145 6.22 12.99 -0.79
CA PHE A 145 5.18 13.48 0.11
C PHE A 145 4.98 12.55 1.32
N VAL A 146 4.85 11.23 1.08
CA VAL A 146 4.62 10.25 2.15
C VAL A 146 5.85 10.18 3.06
N ALA A 147 7.07 10.17 2.50
CA ALA A 147 8.31 10.12 3.27
C ALA A 147 8.54 11.35 4.14
N GLU A 148 8.12 12.55 3.70
CA GLU A 148 8.18 13.76 4.51
C GLU A 148 7.06 13.84 5.55
N SER A 149 5.85 13.40 5.19
CA SER A 149 4.69 13.43 6.08
C SER A 149 4.74 12.38 7.18
N TYR A 150 5.45 11.27 6.94
CA TYR A 150 5.49 10.08 7.79
C TYR A 150 6.90 9.47 7.88
N PRO A 151 7.72 9.85 8.89
CA PRO A 151 9.14 9.47 8.95
C PRO A 151 9.44 7.97 8.86
N LYS A 152 8.58 7.10 9.41
CA LYS A 152 8.74 5.64 9.32
C LYS A 152 8.67 5.11 7.88
N PHE A 153 7.91 5.78 7.01
CA PHE A 153 7.82 5.40 5.60
C PHE A 153 9.17 5.57 4.91
N ARG A 154 9.94 6.61 5.24
CA ARG A 154 11.27 6.85 4.66
C ARG A 154 12.21 5.67 4.88
N GLU A 155 12.23 5.09 6.08
CA GLU A 155 13.05 3.91 6.39
C GLU A 155 12.61 2.68 5.58
N GLN A 156 11.30 2.47 5.47
CA GLN A 156 10.71 1.35 4.73
C GLN A 156 10.92 1.47 3.22
N MET A 157 10.85 2.69 2.69
CA MET A 157 11.09 3.00 1.27
C MET A 157 12.51 2.63 0.83
N VAL A 158 13.53 2.97 1.65
CA VAL A 158 14.91 2.56 1.35
C VAL A 158 15.03 1.04 1.28
N LEU A 159 14.42 0.33 2.24
CA LEU A 159 14.41 -1.13 2.25
C LEU A 159 13.68 -1.70 1.03
N ALA A 160 12.52 -1.14 0.66
CA ALA A 160 11.73 -1.61 -0.48
C ALA A 160 12.49 -1.42 -1.80
N TYR A 161 12.98 -0.21 -2.11
CA TYR A 161 13.74 0.05 -3.34
C TYR A 161 15.09 -0.70 -3.40
N THR A 162 15.70 -0.99 -2.24
CA THR A 162 16.92 -1.83 -2.18
C THR A 162 16.62 -3.33 -2.31
N GLN A 163 15.43 -3.78 -1.90
CA GLN A 163 15.00 -5.18 -2.02
C GLN A 163 14.41 -5.50 -3.39
N ASP A 164 13.75 -4.53 -4.03
CA ASP A 164 13.09 -4.65 -5.33
C ASP A 164 14.00 -4.21 -6.51
N LEU A 165 15.30 -4.44 -6.36
CA LEU A 165 16.36 -4.14 -7.35
C LEU A 165 16.22 -4.89 -8.70
N ASP A 166 15.13 -5.63 -8.93
CA ASP A 166 14.93 -6.42 -10.15
C ASP A 166 13.65 -6.04 -10.92
N PHE A 167 12.96 -4.95 -10.58
CA PHE A 167 11.85 -4.45 -11.43
C PHE A 167 12.32 -4.13 -12.86
N GLU A 168 13.43 -3.41 -12.98
CA GLU A 168 14.02 -3.11 -14.28
C GLU A 168 14.48 -4.41 -14.98
N GLY A 169 15.00 -5.40 -14.24
CA GLY A 169 15.43 -6.68 -14.80
C GLY A 169 14.27 -7.53 -15.35
N LYS A 170 13.17 -7.65 -14.59
CA LYS A 170 11.96 -8.35 -15.04
C LYS A 170 11.27 -7.63 -16.20
N ALA A 171 11.20 -6.30 -16.16
CA ALA A 171 10.69 -5.50 -17.27
C ALA A 171 11.54 -5.70 -18.54
N LYS A 172 12.87 -5.74 -18.41
CA LYS A 172 13.81 -6.05 -19.51
C LYS A 172 13.58 -7.47 -20.05
N GLU A 173 13.37 -8.47 -19.19
CA GLU A 173 13.07 -9.84 -19.61
C GLU A 173 11.73 -9.91 -20.37
N LYS A 174 10.69 -9.28 -19.85
CA LYS A 174 9.36 -9.21 -20.46
C LYS A 174 9.37 -8.49 -21.80
N ALA A 175 10.16 -7.41 -21.92
CA ALA A 175 10.38 -6.71 -23.18
C ALA A 175 11.03 -7.64 -24.22
N ALA A 176 12.07 -8.37 -23.83
CA ALA A 176 12.71 -9.35 -24.70
C ALA A 176 11.75 -10.48 -25.11
N GLN A 177 10.87 -10.95 -24.22
CA GLN A 177 9.88 -11.98 -24.52
C GLN A 177 8.74 -11.50 -25.43
N LYS A 178 8.18 -10.30 -25.20
CA LYS A 178 7.02 -9.79 -25.94
C LYS A 178 7.38 -9.03 -27.22
N LEU A 179 8.41 -8.19 -27.16
CA LEU A 179 8.80 -7.29 -28.25
C LEU A 179 10.06 -7.75 -28.97
N GLY A 180 10.94 -8.51 -28.30
CA GLY A 180 12.23 -8.94 -28.86
C GLY A 180 13.33 -7.89 -28.76
N TYR A 181 13.05 -6.74 -28.14
CA TYR A 181 14.01 -5.68 -27.84
C TYR A 181 13.57 -4.94 -26.58
N GLN A 182 14.43 -4.07 -26.05
CA GLN A 182 14.11 -3.22 -24.91
C GLN A 182 13.70 -1.83 -25.40
N PRO A 183 12.44 -1.39 -25.21
CA PRO A 183 12.02 -0.07 -25.62
C PRO A 183 12.85 1.03 -24.97
N ARG A 184 13.18 2.07 -25.73
CA ARG A 184 13.90 3.25 -25.25
C ARG A 184 13.06 4.04 -24.24
N PHE A 185 11.74 4.16 -24.46
CA PHE A 185 10.87 4.89 -23.53
C PHE A 185 10.86 4.24 -22.13
N MET A 186 10.84 2.91 -22.07
CA MET A 186 10.90 2.14 -20.83
C MET A 186 12.19 2.43 -20.07
N GLN A 187 13.33 2.38 -20.77
CA GLN A 187 14.64 2.67 -20.21
C GLN A 187 14.73 4.10 -19.64
N ALA A 188 14.16 5.09 -20.35
CA ALA A 188 14.10 6.47 -19.87
C ALA A 188 13.26 6.60 -18.58
N GLY A 189 12.10 5.93 -18.50
CA GLY A 189 11.25 5.95 -17.31
C GLY A 189 11.95 5.37 -16.08
N PHE A 190 12.59 4.20 -16.22
CA PHE A 190 13.39 3.63 -15.13
C PHE A 190 14.59 4.50 -14.75
N GLU A 191 15.18 5.21 -15.70
CA GLU A 191 16.25 6.15 -15.39
C GLU A 191 15.74 7.34 -14.56
N TYR A 192 14.55 7.88 -14.80
CA TYR A 192 13.96 8.89 -13.92
C TYR A 192 13.81 8.39 -12.48
N ILE A 193 13.28 7.18 -12.28
CA ILE A 193 13.12 6.55 -10.96
C ILE A 193 14.49 6.35 -10.29
N LYS A 194 15.50 5.88 -11.03
CA LYS A 194 16.88 5.73 -10.53
C LYS A 194 17.49 7.05 -10.09
N GLN A 195 17.34 8.11 -10.88
CA GLN A 195 17.88 9.42 -10.54
C GLN A 195 17.19 10.03 -9.32
N TRP A 196 15.86 9.90 -9.21
CA TRP A 196 15.13 10.29 -8.00
C TRP A 196 15.64 9.52 -6.77
N PHE A 197 15.79 8.20 -6.86
CA PHE A 197 16.25 7.40 -5.72
C PHE A 197 17.67 7.79 -5.29
N ARG A 198 18.58 8.05 -6.24
CA ARG A 198 19.93 8.57 -5.96
C ARG A 198 19.87 9.92 -5.23
N GLU A 199 19.04 10.83 -5.71
CA GLU A 199 18.85 12.15 -5.10
C GLU A 199 18.40 12.04 -3.63
N VAL A 200 17.40 11.19 -3.35
CA VAL A 200 16.90 10.97 -1.99
C VAL A 200 17.96 10.34 -1.07
N GLN A 201 18.90 9.57 -1.61
CA GLN A 201 20.06 9.04 -0.88
C GLN A 201 21.21 10.06 -0.74
N GLY A 202 21.07 11.27 -1.28
CA GLY A 202 22.14 12.29 -1.30
C GLY A 202 23.33 11.89 -2.18
N GLN A 203 23.11 11.04 -3.17
CA GLN A 203 24.12 10.63 -4.15
C GLN A 203 24.15 11.61 -5.33
N GLU A 204 25.31 11.70 -6.00
CA GLU A 204 25.43 12.50 -7.22
C GLU A 204 24.60 11.86 -8.35
N MET A 205 23.99 12.71 -9.17
CA MET A 205 23.32 12.27 -10.40
C MET A 205 24.36 11.75 -11.38
N GLU A 206 24.24 10.47 -11.71
CA GLU A 206 25.13 9.78 -12.63
C GLU A 206 24.27 8.89 -13.52
N MET A 207 24.35 9.13 -14.83
CA MET A 207 23.59 8.38 -15.83
C MET A 207 24.12 6.96 -15.96
N SER A 208 23.23 5.99 -16.09
CA SER A 208 23.63 4.59 -16.28
C SER A 208 24.44 4.41 -17.58
N ASP A 209 25.59 3.73 -17.49
CA ASP A 209 26.54 3.58 -18.61
C ASP A 209 25.96 2.77 -19.78
N ASP A 210 25.10 1.80 -19.48
CA ASP A 210 24.46 0.87 -20.41
C ASP A 210 23.33 1.50 -21.25
N LEU A 211 22.91 2.74 -20.94
CA LEU A 211 21.84 3.40 -21.68
C LEU A 211 22.28 3.82 -23.10
N PRO A 212 21.40 3.64 -24.11
CA PRO A 212 21.60 4.18 -25.46
C PRO A 212 21.78 5.70 -25.44
N ASP A 213 22.58 6.23 -26.38
CA ASP A 213 22.88 7.67 -26.47
C ASP A 213 21.62 8.54 -26.63
N GLU A 214 20.63 8.04 -27.38
CA GLU A 214 19.34 8.70 -27.57
C GLU A 214 18.55 8.82 -26.25
N VAL A 215 18.57 7.76 -25.43
CA VAL A 215 17.93 7.75 -24.11
C VAL A 215 18.67 8.71 -23.17
N LYS A 216 20.01 8.67 -23.16
CA LYS A 216 20.84 9.61 -22.39
C LYS A 216 20.57 11.06 -22.78
N ALA A 217 20.39 11.33 -24.07
CA ALA A 217 20.10 12.67 -24.57
C ALA A 217 18.74 13.17 -24.09
N VAL A 218 17.69 12.34 -24.18
CA VAL A 218 16.34 12.70 -23.70
C VAL A 218 16.34 12.92 -22.18
N VAL A 219 16.84 11.96 -21.40
CA VAL A 219 16.86 12.09 -19.93
C VAL A 219 17.67 13.32 -19.50
N ARG A 220 18.83 13.59 -20.11
CA ARG A 220 19.60 14.80 -19.80
C ARG A 220 18.84 16.09 -20.12
N ALA A 221 18.02 16.09 -21.17
CA ALA A 221 17.23 17.25 -21.56
C ALA A 221 16.04 17.51 -20.64
N THR A 222 15.56 16.50 -19.89
CA THR A 222 14.30 16.55 -19.13
C THR A 222 14.44 16.31 -17.63
N ILE A 223 15.59 15.84 -17.14
CA ILE A 223 15.75 15.41 -15.74
C ILE A 223 15.50 16.54 -14.74
N GLU A 224 15.88 17.78 -15.06
CA GLU A 224 15.60 18.94 -14.20
C GLU A 224 14.10 19.21 -14.09
N GLN A 225 13.33 18.95 -15.14
CA GLN A 225 11.88 19.14 -15.16
C GLN A 225 11.17 17.97 -14.49
N ALA A 226 11.67 16.74 -14.65
CA ALA A 226 11.21 15.60 -13.86
C ALA A 226 11.43 15.87 -12.36
N GLN A 227 12.58 16.43 -12.00
CA GLN A 227 12.90 16.85 -10.65
C GLN A 227 11.96 17.93 -10.10
N ASP A 228 11.70 18.98 -10.88
CA ASP A 228 10.72 20.01 -10.49
C ASP A 228 9.32 19.40 -10.31
N SER A 229 8.94 18.42 -11.12
CA SER A 229 7.65 17.74 -11.02
C SER A 229 7.52 16.88 -9.75
N TRP A 230 8.49 16.01 -9.46
CA TRP A 230 8.41 15.12 -8.29
C TRP A 230 8.65 15.82 -6.94
N TRP A 231 9.16 17.04 -6.93
CA TRP A 231 9.21 17.89 -5.72
C TRP A 231 8.01 18.84 -5.59
N ARG A 232 7.08 18.84 -6.55
CA ARG A 232 5.86 19.67 -6.51
C ARG A 232 4.68 18.93 -5.93
N TYR A 233 4.68 18.78 -4.62
CA TYR A 233 3.56 18.26 -3.86
C TYR A 233 3.21 19.21 -2.70
N PRO A 234 1.97 19.21 -2.21
CA PRO A 234 1.58 20.01 -1.06
C PRO A 234 2.30 19.55 0.21
N SER A 235 2.57 20.48 1.14
CA SER A 235 2.91 20.06 2.50
C SER A 235 1.77 19.25 3.13
N ARG A 236 2.05 18.54 4.22
CA ARG A 236 1.01 17.82 4.97
C ARG A 236 -0.12 18.76 5.40
N GLU A 237 0.21 19.93 5.91
CA GLU A 237 -0.75 20.96 6.33
C GLU A 237 -1.59 21.47 5.16
N GLU A 238 -0.94 21.75 4.02
CA GLU A 238 -1.64 22.21 2.80
C GLU A 238 -2.61 21.14 2.27
N ALA A 239 -2.21 19.87 2.30
CA ALA A 239 -3.06 18.74 1.93
C ALA A 239 -4.21 18.51 2.94
N GLU A 240 -4.04 18.89 4.21
CA GLU A 240 -5.10 18.85 5.23
C GLU A 240 -6.08 20.02 5.10
N GLU A 241 -5.61 21.16 4.58
CA GLU A 241 -6.41 22.38 4.46
C GLU A 241 -7.37 22.36 3.27
N SER A 242 -6.94 21.92 2.08
CA SER A 242 -7.72 22.15 0.86
C SER A 242 -7.50 21.12 -0.26
N GLU A 243 -8.59 20.45 -0.67
CA GLU A 243 -8.64 19.63 -1.89
C GLU A 243 -8.28 20.43 -3.16
N ASP A 244 -8.68 21.72 -3.22
CA ASP A 244 -8.31 22.58 -4.34
C ASP A 244 -6.80 22.83 -4.43
N LEU A 245 -6.07 22.82 -3.30
CA LEU A 245 -4.61 22.97 -3.31
C LEU A 245 -3.95 21.69 -3.83
N ILE A 246 -4.42 20.52 -3.36
CA ILE A 246 -3.99 19.22 -3.87
C ILE A 246 -4.15 19.17 -5.39
N LYS A 247 -5.33 19.56 -5.91
CA LYS A 247 -5.60 19.60 -7.34
C LYS A 247 -4.68 20.56 -8.09
N LYS A 248 -4.36 21.73 -7.53
CA LYS A 248 -3.41 22.68 -8.14
C LYS A 248 -2.00 22.09 -8.25
N TYR A 249 -1.48 21.46 -7.19
CA TYR A 249 -0.17 20.81 -7.27
C TYR A 249 -0.13 19.71 -8.33
N ALA A 250 -1.17 18.86 -8.38
CA ALA A 250 -1.29 17.82 -9.40
C ALA A 250 -1.37 18.40 -10.82
N GLN A 251 -2.16 19.46 -11.03
CA GLN A 251 -2.24 20.15 -12.33
C GLN A 251 -0.90 20.70 -12.79
N VAL A 252 -0.17 21.33 -11.87
CA VAL A 252 1.11 21.93 -12.17
C VAL A 252 2.18 20.87 -12.47
N SER A 253 2.21 19.76 -11.73
CA SER A 253 3.07 18.61 -12.03
C SER A 253 2.76 18.03 -13.41
N TYR A 254 1.47 17.85 -13.73
CA TYR A 254 1.04 17.42 -15.06
C TYR A 254 1.42 18.41 -16.17
N GLU A 255 1.29 19.72 -15.96
CA GLU A 255 1.69 20.72 -16.96
C GLU A 255 3.20 20.64 -17.26
N ILE A 256 4.03 20.43 -16.24
CA ILE A 256 5.48 20.20 -16.43
C ILE A 256 5.70 18.92 -17.25
N ASN A 257 5.06 17.83 -16.85
CA ASN A 257 5.21 16.54 -17.53
C ASN A 257 4.76 16.63 -19.00
N ARG A 258 3.60 17.24 -19.26
CA ARG A 258 3.04 17.41 -20.62
C ARG A 258 3.83 18.39 -21.48
N ASP A 259 4.21 19.55 -20.95
CA ASP A 259 4.75 20.64 -21.77
C ASP A 259 6.28 20.59 -21.90
N LYS A 260 6.97 19.94 -20.95
CA LYS A 260 8.44 19.94 -20.90
C LYS A 260 9.06 18.56 -21.10
N ILE A 261 8.45 17.51 -20.58
CA ILE A 261 9.04 16.17 -20.59
C ILE A 261 8.51 15.36 -21.78
N TRP A 262 7.18 15.34 -21.94
CA TRP A 262 6.49 14.57 -22.97
C TRP A 262 7.01 14.80 -24.40
N PRO A 263 7.29 16.04 -24.86
CA PRO A 263 7.76 16.26 -26.23
C PRO A 263 9.10 15.59 -26.54
N GLU A 264 9.99 15.46 -25.55
CA GLU A 264 11.27 14.77 -25.69
C GLU A 264 11.11 13.26 -25.51
N PHE A 265 10.34 12.85 -24.49
CA PHE A 265 10.06 11.44 -24.21
C PHE A 265 9.32 10.75 -25.38
N LYS A 266 8.39 11.45 -26.02
CA LYS A 266 7.64 10.97 -27.19
C LYS A 266 8.54 10.58 -28.36
N LYS A 267 9.71 11.21 -28.53
CA LYS A 267 10.68 10.84 -29.57
C LYS A 267 11.20 9.42 -29.40
N LEU A 268 11.37 8.97 -28.16
CA LEU A 268 11.78 7.59 -27.87
C LEU A 268 10.68 6.61 -28.26
N ILE A 269 9.43 6.96 -27.99
CA ILE A 269 8.26 6.15 -28.32
C ILE A 269 8.08 6.07 -29.83
N GLU A 270 8.23 7.18 -30.55
CA GLU A 270 8.21 7.21 -32.01
C GLU A 270 9.31 6.31 -32.61
N ALA A 271 10.52 6.34 -32.05
CA ALA A 271 11.59 5.43 -32.47
C ALA A 271 11.26 3.95 -32.16
N ASP A 272 10.69 3.68 -30.98
CA ASP A 272 10.23 2.34 -30.58
C ASP A 272 9.09 1.83 -31.46
N MET A 273 8.20 2.71 -31.90
CA MET A 273 7.13 2.39 -32.85
C MET A 273 7.69 1.93 -34.20
N GLU A 274 8.74 2.57 -34.72
CA GLU A 274 9.38 2.15 -35.98
C GLU A 274 10.04 0.77 -35.88
N ASP A 275 10.65 0.47 -34.73
CA ASP A 275 11.22 -0.85 -34.49
C ASP A 275 10.12 -1.90 -34.31
N GLN A 276 9.00 -1.55 -33.67
CA GLN A 276 7.87 -2.46 -33.55
C GLN A 276 7.18 -2.72 -34.90
N LYS A 277 7.04 -1.73 -35.78
CA LYS A 277 6.54 -1.94 -37.16
C LYS A 277 7.42 -2.93 -37.92
N THR A 278 8.74 -2.80 -37.77
CA THR A 278 9.71 -3.75 -38.31
C THR A 278 9.44 -5.15 -37.75
N GLN A 279 9.21 -5.26 -36.44
CA GLN A 279 8.94 -6.53 -35.79
C GLN A 279 7.64 -7.19 -36.26
N GLU A 280 6.55 -6.44 -36.42
CA GLU A 280 5.27 -6.97 -36.89
C GLU A 280 5.35 -7.45 -38.34
N LEU A 281 6.06 -6.72 -39.21
CA LEU A 281 6.32 -7.19 -40.57
C LEU A 281 7.07 -8.52 -40.57
N LEU A 282 8.10 -8.66 -39.72
CA LEU A 282 8.88 -9.90 -39.64
C LEU A 282 8.06 -11.06 -39.05
N LYS A 283 7.16 -10.80 -38.09
CA LYS A 283 6.21 -11.80 -37.58
C LYS A 283 5.26 -12.29 -38.66
N ASP A 284 4.75 -11.40 -39.52
CA ASP A 284 3.90 -11.79 -40.63
C ASP A 284 4.67 -12.66 -41.65
N MET A 285 5.94 -12.32 -41.93
CA MET A 285 6.84 -13.17 -42.75
C MET A 285 7.11 -14.54 -42.13
N GLN A 286 7.23 -14.64 -40.80
CA GLN A 286 7.38 -15.93 -40.10
C GLN A 286 6.14 -16.81 -40.28
N LYS A 287 4.94 -16.23 -40.17
CA LYS A 287 3.67 -16.97 -40.34
C LYS A 287 3.54 -17.52 -41.75
N ASP A 288 3.88 -16.72 -42.76
CA ASP A 288 3.82 -17.14 -44.17
C ASP A 288 4.75 -18.32 -44.47
N GLN A 289 5.94 -18.37 -43.84
CA GLN A 289 6.88 -19.49 -43.98
C GLN A 289 6.43 -20.77 -43.24
N GLN A 290 5.68 -20.64 -42.14
CA GLN A 290 5.16 -21.79 -41.39
C GLN A 290 3.89 -22.40 -42.02
N GLY A 291 3.06 -21.60 -42.68
CA GLY A 291 1.81 -22.05 -43.31
C GLY A 291 1.99 -22.95 -44.55
N GLN A 292 3.22 -23.15 -45.03
CA GLN A 292 3.53 -23.81 -46.31
C GLN A 292 4.44 -25.05 -46.21
N GLU A 293 4.42 -25.80 -45.09
CA GLU A 293 5.15 -27.09 -44.95
C GLU A 293 4.66 -28.24 -45.88
N GLY A 294 3.93 -27.95 -46.97
CA GLY A 294 3.37 -28.96 -47.88
C GLY A 294 3.43 -28.70 -49.39
N SER A 295 4.05 -27.60 -49.87
CA SER A 295 4.17 -27.33 -51.31
C SER A 295 5.59 -26.89 -51.66
N GLU A 296 6.25 -27.66 -52.52
CA GLU A 296 7.55 -27.33 -53.12
C GLU A 296 7.42 -26.07 -54.00
N GLY A 297 7.57 -24.91 -53.39
CA GLY A 297 7.49 -23.61 -54.08
C GLY A 297 7.42 -22.43 -53.11
N GLY A 298 8.23 -22.43 -52.05
CA GLY A 298 8.18 -21.40 -51.01
C GLY A 298 8.49 -20.01 -51.57
N GLN A 299 7.53 -19.08 -51.48
CA GLN A 299 7.84 -17.67 -51.59
C GLN A 299 8.58 -17.28 -50.29
N GLY A 300 9.91 -17.26 -50.33
CA GLY A 300 10.73 -16.56 -49.33
C GLY A 300 10.43 -15.04 -49.32
N LEU A 301 11.25 -14.25 -48.62
CA LEU A 301 11.12 -12.77 -48.50
C LEU A 301 10.45 -12.11 -49.73
N PRO A 302 9.48 -11.18 -49.56
CA PRO A 302 8.80 -10.52 -50.68
C PRO A 302 9.81 -10.07 -51.73
N GLN A 303 9.51 -10.32 -53.02
CA GLN A 303 10.48 -10.09 -54.09
C GLN A 303 11.00 -8.64 -54.11
N GLU A 304 10.12 -7.68 -53.82
CA GLU A 304 10.48 -6.26 -53.71
C GLU A 304 11.45 -5.95 -52.57
N LEU A 305 11.37 -6.68 -51.45
CA LEU A 305 12.33 -6.59 -50.36
C LEU A 305 13.64 -7.30 -50.73
N LYS A 306 13.57 -8.50 -51.33
CA LYS A 306 14.77 -9.21 -51.83
C LYS A 306 15.58 -8.35 -52.78
N ASP A 307 14.93 -7.69 -53.73
CA ASP A 307 15.60 -6.88 -54.75
C ASP A 307 16.34 -5.67 -54.15
N LYS A 308 15.96 -5.21 -52.94
CA LYS A 308 16.63 -4.13 -52.19
C LYS A 308 17.79 -4.61 -51.30
N LEU A 309 17.88 -5.91 -51.02
CA LEU A 309 18.87 -6.51 -50.14
C LEU A 309 20.04 -7.12 -50.92
N THR A 310 21.26 -6.96 -50.38
CA THR A 310 22.43 -7.70 -50.88
C THR A 310 22.30 -9.19 -50.52
N PRO A 311 23.01 -10.10 -51.22
CA PRO A 311 22.95 -11.53 -50.90
C PRO A 311 23.30 -11.86 -49.43
N ASP A 312 24.24 -11.13 -48.84
CA ASP A 312 24.63 -11.30 -47.44
C ASP A 312 23.54 -10.81 -46.48
N GLU A 313 22.87 -9.70 -46.79
CA GLU A 313 21.73 -9.18 -46.02
C GLU A 313 20.48 -10.06 -46.12
N GLN A 314 20.18 -10.59 -47.31
CA GLN A 314 19.09 -11.56 -47.51
C GLN A 314 19.34 -12.80 -46.64
N LYS A 315 20.56 -13.34 -46.70
CA LYS A 315 20.94 -14.51 -45.91
C LYS A 315 20.86 -14.23 -44.41
N ALA A 316 21.34 -13.08 -43.96
CA ALA A 316 21.26 -12.69 -42.55
C ALA A 316 19.80 -12.59 -42.07
N LEU A 317 18.91 -12.02 -42.89
CA LEU A 317 17.49 -11.90 -42.58
C LEU A 317 16.78 -13.26 -42.57
N GLU A 318 17.05 -14.11 -43.55
CA GLU A 318 16.50 -15.47 -43.62
C GLU A 318 16.99 -16.34 -42.45
N GLU A 319 18.28 -16.23 -42.07
CA GLU A 319 18.83 -16.92 -40.90
C GLU A 319 18.19 -16.45 -39.59
N ALA A 320 17.94 -15.14 -39.43
CA ALA A 320 17.25 -14.59 -38.26
C ALA A 320 15.80 -15.08 -38.15
N ILE A 321 15.04 -15.06 -39.24
CA ILE A 321 13.66 -15.59 -39.31
C ILE A 321 13.65 -17.08 -38.98
N LYS A 322 14.54 -17.86 -39.60
CA LYS A 322 14.63 -19.31 -39.38
C LYS A 322 14.97 -19.64 -37.94
N LYS A 323 15.94 -18.93 -37.34
CA LYS A 323 16.32 -19.10 -35.94
C LYS A 323 15.15 -18.83 -35.00
N ALA A 324 14.40 -17.75 -35.23
CA ALA A 324 13.23 -17.43 -34.41
C ALA A 324 12.13 -18.51 -34.51
N ILE A 325 11.91 -19.08 -35.69
CA ILE A 325 10.99 -20.22 -35.90
C ILE A 325 11.48 -21.47 -35.15
N GLU A 326 12.77 -21.80 -35.25
CA GLU A 326 13.37 -22.96 -34.55
C GLU A 326 13.29 -22.80 -33.03
N ASP A 327 13.60 -21.61 -32.51
CA ASP A 327 13.55 -21.34 -31.07
C ASP A 327 12.10 -21.40 -30.54
N ALA A 328 11.12 -20.90 -31.31
CA ALA A 328 9.70 -21.06 -30.98
C ALA A 328 9.26 -22.53 -30.93
N LYS A 329 9.73 -23.37 -31.88
CA LYS A 329 9.46 -24.81 -31.89
C LYS A 329 10.08 -25.52 -30.68
N LYS A 330 11.31 -25.17 -30.29
CA LYS A 330 12.01 -25.75 -29.13
C LYS A 330 11.30 -25.45 -27.80
N GLU A 331 10.91 -24.19 -27.56
CA GLU A 331 10.19 -23.82 -26.33
C GLU A 331 8.84 -24.55 -26.21
N GLN A 332 8.16 -24.78 -27.33
CA GLN A 332 6.91 -25.54 -27.34
C GLN A 332 7.12 -27.03 -27.05
N GLU A 333 8.20 -27.64 -27.56
CA GLU A 333 8.59 -29.00 -27.21
C GLU A 333 8.99 -29.14 -25.73
N GLU A 334 9.62 -28.13 -25.16
CA GLU A 334 10.00 -28.14 -23.73
C GLU A 334 8.76 -27.97 -22.82
N LYS A 335 7.83 -27.08 -23.17
CA LYS A 335 6.53 -26.94 -22.47
C LYS A 335 5.71 -28.23 -22.53
N SER A 336 5.64 -28.89 -23.70
CA SER A 336 4.91 -30.16 -23.87
C SER A 336 5.59 -31.37 -23.19
N LYS A 337 6.92 -31.35 -23.02
CA LYS A 337 7.66 -32.35 -22.21
C LYS A 337 7.45 -32.14 -20.69
N GLN A 338 7.28 -30.91 -20.22
CA GLN A 338 6.94 -30.63 -18.82
C GLN A 338 5.52 -31.09 -18.45
N GLU A 339 4.57 -31.06 -19.38
CA GLU A 339 3.21 -31.56 -19.14
C GLU A 339 3.09 -33.10 -19.14
N THR A 340 4.00 -33.81 -19.82
CA THR A 340 3.97 -35.28 -19.94
C THR A 340 4.78 -36.04 -18.89
N GLY A 341 5.60 -35.36 -18.07
CA GLY A 341 6.43 -35.97 -17.01
C GLY A 341 5.67 -36.42 -15.74
N GLY A 342 4.35 -36.21 -15.66
CA GLY A 342 3.55 -36.39 -14.46
C GLY A 342 2.68 -37.66 -14.40
N LYS A 343 3.14 -38.82 -14.91
CA LYS A 343 2.57 -40.15 -14.61
C LYS A 343 3.47 -41.28 -15.14
N GLY A 344 4.36 -41.78 -14.28
CA GLY A 344 5.00 -43.09 -14.46
C GLY A 344 4.19 -44.18 -13.76
N GLY A 345 3.90 -45.28 -14.47
CA GLY A 345 3.38 -46.51 -13.85
C GLY A 345 2.64 -47.46 -14.81
N ASP A 346 3.41 -48.30 -15.51
CA ASP A 346 3.11 -49.63 -16.07
C ASP A 346 1.68 -50.01 -16.52
N LYS A 347 1.54 -50.30 -17.82
CA LYS A 347 1.39 -51.68 -18.34
C LYS A 347 1.36 -51.73 -19.87
N LYS A 348 2.11 -52.68 -20.42
CA LYS A 348 2.03 -53.19 -21.80
C LYS A 348 0.65 -53.80 -22.05
N GLU A 349 0.07 -53.53 -23.22
CA GLU A 349 -0.57 -54.58 -24.04
C GLU A 349 -0.80 -54.11 -25.48
N GLU A 350 -0.70 -55.07 -26.39
CA GLU A 350 -0.77 -54.97 -27.85
C GLU A 350 -2.22 -54.73 -28.35
N GLY A 351 -2.38 -54.04 -29.48
CA GLY A 351 -3.67 -53.99 -30.18
C GLY A 351 -3.70 -53.02 -31.37
N SER A 352 -3.84 -53.58 -32.58
CA SER A 352 -3.90 -52.93 -33.89
C SER A 352 -5.29 -52.30 -34.22
N PRO A 353 -5.48 -51.62 -35.38
CA PRO A 353 -6.27 -50.39 -35.54
C PRO A 353 -7.73 -50.59 -36.03
N SER A 354 -8.60 -49.60 -35.79
CA SER A 354 -9.78 -49.35 -36.65
C SER A 354 -10.40 -47.95 -36.46
N ASP A 355 -10.40 -47.20 -37.56
CA ASP A 355 -11.42 -46.28 -38.12
C ASP A 355 -12.45 -45.53 -37.26
N GLN A 356 -12.47 -44.19 -37.50
CA GLN A 356 -13.63 -43.32 -37.83
C GLN A 356 -14.78 -43.22 -36.80
N THR A 357 -15.33 -42.08 -36.38
CA THR A 357 -15.65 -40.82 -37.08
C THR A 357 -16.29 -39.91 -36.03
N GLY A 358 -16.00 -38.61 -36.02
CA GLY A 358 -16.69 -37.63 -35.16
C GLY A 358 -16.17 -36.21 -35.40
N THR A 359 -17.02 -35.39 -36.01
CA THR A 359 -16.86 -33.98 -36.38
C THR A 359 -16.27 -33.08 -35.29
N PRO A 360 -15.42 -32.08 -35.64
CA PRO A 360 -14.83 -31.16 -34.68
C PRO A 360 -15.82 -30.05 -34.28
N GLU A 361 -16.18 -30.01 -33.01
CA GLU A 361 -16.74 -28.80 -32.40
C GLU A 361 -15.62 -27.78 -32.17
N SER A 362 -15.92 -26.53 -32.51
CA SER A 362 -15.03 -25.37 -32.54
C SER A 362 -14.51 -25.00 -31.14
N GLY A 363 -13.35 -25.54 -30.77
CA GLY A 363 -12.45 -24.91 -29.81
C GLY A 363 -11.57 -23.90 -30.55
N SER A 364 -11.58 -22.64 -30.12
CA SER A 364 -10.64 -21.63 -30.59
C SER A 364 -9.21 -22.08 -30.29
N ALA A 365 -8.55 -22.64 -31.29
CA ALA A 365 -7.12 -22.86 -31.28
C ALA A 365 -6.44 -21.49 -31.18
N GLU A 366 -5.72 -21.23 -30.10
CA GLU A 366 -4.72 -20.17 -30.07
C GLU A 366 -3.71 -20.46 -31.18
N ALA A 367 -3.81 -19.70 -32.26
CA ALA A 367 -2.94 -19.83 -33.40
C ALA A 367 -1.51 -19.45 -33.00
N PHE A 368 -0.57 -20.31 -33.40
CA PHE A 368 0.88 -20.13 -33.36
C PHE A 368 1.30 -18.67 -33.62
N THR A 369 1.83 -17.97 -32.62
CA THR A 369 2.52 -16.69 -32.80
C THR A 369 4.02 -16.94 -32.63
N GLY A 370 4.81 -16.71 -33.69
CA GLY A 370 6.27 -16.95 -33.67
C GLY A 370 6.98 -16.06 -32.65
N LYS A 371 8.12 -16.54 -32.12
CA LYS A 371 8.95 -15.79 -31.17
C LYS A 371 9.46 -14.49 -31.84
N PRO A 372 9.43 -13.34 -31.13
CA PRO A 372 9.99 -12.09 -31.63
C PRO A 372 11.46 -12.24 -32.05
N ILE A 373 11.86 -11.59 -33.15
CA ILE A 373 13.26 -11.56 -33.60
C ILE A 373 14.04 -10.52 -32.78
N ASP A 374 15.25 -10.86 -32.36
CA ASP A 374 16.16 -9.91 -31.71
C ASP A 374 16.65 -8.88 -32.75
N LEU A 375 16.01 -7.72 -32.78
CA LEU A 375 16.37 -6.63 -33.69
C LEU A 375 17.80 -6.13 -33.43
N GLY A 376 18.31 -6.22 -32.20
CA GLY A 376 19.69 -5.83 -31.88
C GLY A 376 20.74 -6.67 -32.62
N SER A 377 20.38 -7.89 -33.03
CA SER A 377 21.24 -8.77 -33.81
C SER A 377 21.30 -8.45 -35.31
N LEU A 378 20.39 -7.61 -35.82
CA LEU A 378 20.33 -7.23 -37.23
C LEU A 378 21.25 -6.03 -37.52
N PRO A 379 22.03 -6.04 -38.63
CA PRO A 379 22.81 -4.89 -39.05
C PRO A 379 21.94 -3.65 -39.28
N GLU A 380 22.44 -2.47 -38.91
CA GLU A 380 21.65 -1.23 -38.99
C GLU A 380 21.22 -0.87 -40.42
N GLY A 381 22.08 -1.15 -41.41
CA GLY A 381 21.75 -1.00 -42.82
C GLY A 381 20.61 -1.92 -43.28
N LEU A 382 20.46 -3.10 -42.68
CA LEU A 382 19.36 -4.02 -42.96
C LEU A 382 18.05 -3.49 -42.36
N LYS A 383 18.07 -3.01 -41.11
CA LYS A 383 16.88 -2.39 -40.49
C LYS A 383 16.37 -1.22 -41.30
N GLN A 384 17.26 -0.34 -41.75
CA GLN A 384 16.91 0.82 -42.55
C GLN A 384 16.20 0.42 -43.86
N LYS A 385 16.68 -0.63 -44.53
CA LYS A 385 16.05 -1.15 -45.77
C LYS A 385 14.69 -1.79 -45.51
N ILE A 386 14.48 -2.41 -44.36
CA ILE A 386 13.17 -2.94 -43.97
C ILE A 386 12.20 -1.78 -43.71
N LYS A 387 12.64 -0.71 -43.03
CA LYS A 387 11.85 0.52 -42.85
C LYS A 387 11.46 1.16 -44.19
N GLU A 388 12.42 1.32 -45.10
CA GLU A 388 12.17 1.82 -46.46
C GLU A 388 11.23 0.91 -47.28
N TYR A 389 11.17 -0.38 -46.96
CA TYR A 389 10.20 -1.29 -47.57
C TYR A 389 8.80 -1.05 -47.00
N ILE A 390 8.66 -0.95 -45.68
CA ILE A 390 7.39 -0.60 -45.02
C ILE A 390 6.83 0.71 -45.59
N ASP A 391 7.67 1.75 -45.73
CA ASP A 391 7.28 3.05 -46.29
C ASP A 391 6.88 2.98 -47.77
N SER A 392 7.30 1.93 -48.48
CA SER A 392 6.93 1.70 -49.88
C SER A 392 5.65 0.87 -50.06
N LEU A 393 5.10 0.31 -48.98
CA LEU A 393 3.85 -0.47 -49.04
C LEU A 393 2.64 0.45 -49.31
N PRO A 394 1.52 -0.10 -49.80
CA PRO A 394 0.25 0.63 -49.87
C PRO A 394 -0.20 1.19 -48.51
N GLU A 395 -0.89 2.35 -48.51
CA GLU A 395 -1.32 3.05 -47.29
C GLU A 395 -2.16 2.15 -46.34
N ASP A 396 -2.98 1.26 -46.90
CA ASP A 396 -3.77 0.30 -46.13
C ASP A 396 -2.91 -0.71 -45.37
N GLN A 397 -1.83 -1.21 -46.00
CA GLN A 397 -0.89 -2.13 -45.35
C GLN A 397 0.00 -1.42 -44.34
N GLN A 398 0.46 -0.21 -44.64
CA GLN A 398 1.20 0.61 -43.67
C GLN A 398 0.36 0.88 -42.42
N LYS A 399 -0.92 1.20 -42.62
CA LYS A 399 -1.86 1.43 -41.52
C LYS A 399 -2.08 0.18 -40.69
N GLU A 400 -2.27 -0.98 -41.33
CA GLU A 400 -2.42 -2.25 -40.62
C GLU A 400 -1.19 -2.59 -39.75
N ILE A 401 0.02 -2.44 -40.31
CA ILE A 401 1.28 -2.68 -39.57
C ILE A 401 1.41 -1.68 -38.40
N ALA A 402 1.08 -0.41 -38.62
CA ALA A 402 1.10 0.61 -37.58
C ALA A 402 0.11 0.31 -36.45
N GLU A 403 -1.12 -0.10 -36.78
CA GLU A 403 -2.16 -0.48 -35.80
C GLU A 403 -1.72 -1.71 -34.96
N LYS A 404 -1.11 -2.72 -35.59
CA LYS A 404 -0.54 -3.89 -34.87
C LYS A 404 0.63 -3.50 -33.96
N ALA A 405 1.49 -2.59 -34.44
CA ALA A 405 2.63 -2.11 -33.66
C ALA A 405 2.18 -1.30 -32.44
N GLU A 406 1.20 -0.40 -32.62
CA GLU A 406 0.62 0.39 -31.54
C GLU A 406 -0.05 -0.51 -30.50
N ALA A 407 -0.83 -1.50 -30.95
CA ALA A 407 -1.45 -2.48 -30.06
C ALA A 407 -0.41 -3.26 -29.23
N SER A 408 0.70 -3.68 -29.85
CA SER A 408 1.76 -4.41 -29.16
C SER A 408 2.50 -3.57 -28.11
N ILE A 409 2.82 -2.31 -28.45
CA ILE A 409 3.44 -1.39 -27.49
C ILE A 409 2.49 -1.07 -26.36
N LYS A 410 1.20 -0.86 -26.64
CA LYS A 410 0.19 -0.57 -25.62
C LYS A 410 -0.04 -1.75 -24.69
N GLU A 411 -0.11 -2.98 -25.21
CA GLU A 411 -0.20 -4.19 -24.40
C GLU A 411 1.03 -4.37 -23.50
N PHE A 412 2.22 -4.05 -24.02
CA PHE A 412 3.45 -4.07 -23.24
C PHE A 412 3.46 -2.98 -22.16
N GLU A 413 3.08 -1.75 -22.50
CA GLU A 413 2.96 -0.63 -21.56
C GLU A 413 1.98 -0.96 -20.42
N GLU A 414 0.80 -1.51 -20.75
CA GLU A 414 -0.17 -1.96 -19.75
C GLU A 414 0.43 -3.00 -18.80
N ALA A 415 1.22 -3.93 -19.34
CA ALA A 415 1.89 -4.95 -18.56
C ALA A 415 3.07 -4.38 -17.74
N LEU A 416 3.70 -3.28 -18.16
CA LEU A 416 4.72 -2.56 -17.38
C LEU A 416 4.09 -1.77 -16.23
N ASN A 417 2.98 -1.07 -16.50
CA ASN A 417 2.22 -0.32 -15.49
C ASN A 417 1.56 -1.25 -14.45
N GLU A 418 1.40 -2.53 -14.76
CA GLU A 418 1.00 -3.55 -13.77
C GLU A 418 2.13 -3.94 -12.82
N GLU A 419 3.36 -3.82 -13.29
CA GLU A 419 4.55 -4.32 -12.60
C GLU A 419 5.22 -3.23 -11.76
N LEU A 420 5.21 -1.99 -12.25
CA LEU A 420 5.33 -0.80 -11.41
C LEU A 420 4.05 -0.68 -10.59
N GLN A 421 4.07 -1.16 -9.34
CA GLN A 421 2.95 -1.06 -8.40
C GLN A 421 2.47 0.40 -8.33
N GLY A 422 1.29 0.67 -8.89
CA GLY A 422 0.78 2.03 -9.08
C GLY A 422 -0.01 2.18 -10.38
N LYS A 423 -1.32 1.94 -10.36
CA LYS A 423 -2.19 2.18 -11.52
C LYS A 423 -2.96 3.49 -11.40
N LEU A 424 -2.30 4.60 -11.74
CA LEU A 424 -3.01 5.70 -12.37
C LEU A 424 -3.50 5.32 -13.79
N SER A 425 -3.10 4.15 -14.31
CA SER A 425 -3.34 3.67 -15.69
C SER A 425 -4.79 3.29 -16.04
N ASP A 426 -5.73 3.31 -15.09
CA ASP A 426 -7.11 2.93 -15.38
C ASP A 426 -7.85 4.03 -16.14
N ASP A 427 -7.95 3.82 -17.46
CA ASP A 427 -8.86 4.54 -18.36
C ASP A 427 -10.30 4.45 -17.81
N PRO A 428 -11.01 5.58 -17.63
CA PRO A 428 -12.41 5.60 -17.21
C PRO A 428 -13.33 4.69 -18.04
N GLU A 429 -12.97 4.32 -19.26
CA GLU A 429 -13.75 3.48 -20.17
C GLU A 429 -13.30 2.02 -20.24
N LYS A 430 -12.07 1.64 -19.84
CA LYS A 430 -11.64 0.23 -19.79
C LYS A 430 -12.50 -0.62 -18.86
N LYS A 431 -13.10 0.02 -17.84
CA LYS A 431 -14.16 -0.55 -17.00
C LYS A 431 -15.44 -0.85 -17.80
N ALA A 432 -15.89 0.04 -18.68
CA ALA A 432 -17.10 -0.17 -19.48
C ALA A 432 -16.94 -1.37 -20.43
N GLN A 433 -15.76 -1.51 -21.05
CA GLN A 433 -15.45 -2.65 -21.92
C GLN A 433 -15.33 -3.97 -21.15
N ARG A 434 -14.70 -3.98 -19.94
CA ARG A 434 -14.66 -5.18 -19.08
C ARG A 434 -16.04 -5.58 -18.56
N GLU A 435 -16.89 -4.62 -18.22
CA GLU A 435 -18.27 -4.86 -17.79
C GLU A 435 -19.17 -5.35 -18.94
N GLU A 436 -18.92 -4.90 -20.17
CA GLU A 436 -19.63 -5.35 -21.37
C GLU A 436 -19.23 -6.79 -21.73
N ILE A 437 -17.94 -7.12 -21.68
CA ILE A 437 -17.43 -8.50 -21.86
C ILE A 437 -17.94 -9.44 -20.75
N GLU A 438 -17.94 -9.01 -19.49
CA GLU A 438 -18.50 -9.80 -18.38
C GLU A 438 -20.02 -9.97 -18.47
N ARG A 439 -20.76 -8.96 -18.96
CA ARG A 439 -22.20 -9.07 -19.19
C ARG A 439 -22.50 -10.04 -20.33
N GLU A 440 -21.76 -9.96 -21.43
CA GLU A 440 -21.89 -10.90 -22.54
C GLU A 440 -21.55 -12.35 -22.14
N GLN A 441 -20.56 -12.53 -21.27
CA GLN A 441 -20.20 -13.85 -20.73
C GLN A 441 -21.23 -14.38 -19.71
N LYS A 442 -21.83 -13.50 -18.89
CA LYS A 442 -22.92 -13.86 -17.95
C LYS A 442 -24.23 -14.17 -18.69
N GLU A 443 -24.50 -13.51 -19.82
CA GLU A 443 -25.66 -13.81 -20.66
C GLU A 443 -25.48 -15.11 -21.47
N LYS A 444 -24.25 -15.45 -21.88
CA LYS A 444 -23.95 -16.73 -22.57
C LYS A 444 -23.93 -17.95 -21.63
N ASN A 445 -23.55 -17.78 -20.36
CA ASN A 445 -23.44 -18.88 -19.39
C ASN A 445 -24.68 -19.09 -18.49
N GLY A 446 -25.79 -18.38 -18.74
CA GLY A 446 -27.02 -18.45 -17.94
C GLY A 446 -27.84 -19.74 -18.05
N ASN A 447 -27.35 -20.77 -18.75
CA ASN A 447 -28.15 -21.97 -19.00
C ASN A 447 -27.33 -23.28 -19.00
N GLN A 448 -26.64 -23.59 -17.90
CA GLN A 448 -26.30 -24.97 -17.55
C GLN A 448 -25.96 -25.07 -16.05
N GLN A 449 -26.79 -25.81 -15.32
CA GLN A 449 -26.62 -26.10 -13.91
C GLN A 449 -25.88 -27.43 -13.74
N SER A 450 -24.80 -27.37 -12.94
CA SER A 450 -24.13 -28.47 -12.22
C SER A 450 -23.74 -29.74 -13.00
N GLN A 451 -22.42 -29.89 -13.21
CA GLN A 451 -21.72 -31.14 -12.94
C GLN A 451 -20.25 -30.85 -12.62
N GLY A 452 -19.73 -31.48 -11.57
CA GLY A 452 -18.40 -31.21 -11.01
C GLY A 452 -17.25 -31.65 -11.91
N GLY A 453 -16.12 -30.94 -11.76
CA GLY A 453 -14.87 -31.21 -12.45
C GLY A 453 -13.67 -31.05 -11.51
N ALA A 454 -12.72 -31.98 -11.64
CA ALA A 454 -11.59 -32.28 -10.78
C ALA A 454 -10.50 -31.18 -10.73
N PRO A 455 -9.55 -31.22 -9.77
CA PRO A 455 -8.62 -30.14 -9.48
C PRO A 455 -7.54 -30.00 -10.55
N VAL A 456 -7.28 -28.77 -10.97
CA VAL A 456 -6.16 -28.41 -11.86
C VAL A 456 -4.86 -28.55 -11.06
N ARG A 457 -3.96 -29.37 -11.61
CA ARG A 457 -2.64 -29.67 -11.03
C ARG A 457 -1.72 -28.46 -11.16
N THR A 458 -1.08 -28.15 -10.04
CA THR A 458 0.07 -27.28 -9.85
C THR A 458 1.18 -27.55 -10.87
N GLY A 459 1.49 -26.54 -11.69
CA GLY A 459 2.74 -26.48 -12.45
C GLY A 459 3.89 -26.16 -11.51
N VAL A 460 4.81 -27.09 -11.35
CA VAL A 460 6.06 -26.91 -10.62
C VAL A 460 7.04 -26.16 -11.52
N LEU A 461 7.32 -24.90 -11.19
CA LEU A 461 8.41 -24.14 -11.80
C LEU A 461 9.78 -24.74 -11.42
N PRO A 462 10.81 -24.64 -12.29
CA PRO A 462 12.13 -25.19 -12.02
C PRO A 462 12.73 -24.56 -10.75
N LYS A 463 13.09 -25.41 -9.79
CA LYS A 463 13.93 -25.02 -8.65
C LYS A 463 15.36 -24.81 -9.17
N GLU A 464 15.69 -23.60 -9.62
CA GLU A 464 17.07 -23.16 -9.48
C GLU A 464 17.33 -22.78 -8.01
N PRO A 465 18.44 -23.22 -7.41
CA PRO A 465 18.70 -22.99 -6.01
C PRO A 465 19.00 -21.50 -5.79
N LEU A 466 18.04 -20.79 -5.20
CA LEU A 466 18.27 -19.52 -4.50
C LEU A 466 19.57 -19.66 -3.69
N ASP A 467 20.54 -18.80 -3.96
CA ASP A 467 21.82 -18.74 -3.27
C ASP A 467 21.59 -18.56 -1.76
N THR A 468 21.64 -19.70 -1.05
CA THR A 468 21.32 -19.80 0.38
C THR A 468 22.33 -19.05 1.25
N ASP A 469 23.52 -18.78 0.73
CA ASP A 469 24.58 -18.13 1.49
C ASP A 469 24.36 -16.60 1.53
N ASN A 470 23.85 -16.01 0.45
CA ASN A 470 23.43 -14.60 0.43
C ASN A 470 22.19 -14.34 1.30
N LEU A 471 21.20 -15.24 1.28
CA LEU A 471 20.02 -15.16 2.18
C LEU A 471 20.39 -15.33 3.66
N ARG A 472 21.39 -16.16 3.96
CA ARG A 472 21.88 -16.37 5.33
C ARG A 472 22.71 -15.19 5.82
N ALA A 473 23.62 -14.68 4.99
CA ALA A 473 24.38 -13.47 5.28
C ALA A 473 23.47 -12.25 5.44
N TYR A 474 22.39 -12.17 4.65
CA TYR A 474 21.35 -11.16 4.75
C TYR A 474 20.53 -11.27 6.04
N ARG A 475 20.07 -12.47 6.41
CA ARG A 475 19.41 -12.73 7.70
C ARG A 475 20.30 -12.41 8.88
N GLU A 476 21.59 -12.77 8.82
CA GLU A 476 22.56 -12.46 9.87
C GLU A 476 22.93 -10.97 9.94
N ARG A 477 22.81 -10.22 8.83
CA ARG A 477 23.01 -8.77 8.78
C ARG A 477 21.78 -8.02 9.32
N LEU A 478 20.57 -8.45 8.94
CA LEU A 478 19.30 -7.98 9.51
C LEU A 478 19.24 -8.23 11.01
N GLN A 479 19.59 -9.44 11.46
CA GLN A 479 19.65 -9.75 12.89
C GLN A 479 20.71 -8.90 13.61
N ARG A 480 21.85 -8.59 12.96
CA ARG A 480 22.87 -7.70 13.53
C ARG A 480 22.47 -6.22 13.56
N GLU A 481 21.62 -5.76 12.65
CA GLU A 481 21.10 -4.39 12.64
C GLU A 481 19.91 -4.22 13.59
N ILE A 482 19.03 -5.21 13.69
CA ILE A 482 17.95 -5.28 14.70
C ILE A 482 18.55 -5.34 16.12
N ASN A 483 19.57 -6.17 16.33
CA ASN A 483 20.21 -6.33 17.64
C ASN A 483 21.13 -5.16 18.05
N LYS A 484 21.38 -4.17 17.16
CA LYS A 484 22.14 -2.96 17.55
C LYS A 484 21.33 -2.03 18.44
N ASP A 485 20.00 -2.15 18.43
CA ASP A 485 19.05 -1.27 19.13
C ASP A 485 18.14 -2.02 20.14
N GLU A 486 18.47 -3.26 20.55
CA GLU A 486 17.69 -4.00 21.55
C GLU A 486 17.87 -3.42 22.96
N ASN A 487 17.19 -2.31 23.23
CA ASN A 487 16.87 -1.91 24.59
C ASN A 487 15.77 -2.83 25.15
N THR A 488 15.63 -2.89 26.47
CA THR A 488 14.67 -3.77 27.15
C THR A 488 13.22 -3.55 26.68
N TYR A 489 12.85 -2.32 26.29
CA TYR A 489 11.52 -2.04 25.80
C TYR A 489 11.23 -2.73 24.47
N GLU A 490 12.14 -2.67 23.49
CA GLU A 490 11.95 -3.29 22.18
C GLU A 490 11.88 -4.82 22.24
N GLN A 491 12.62 -5.44 23.18
CA GLN A 491 12.55 -6.89 23.42
C GLN A 491 11.12 -7.30 23.81
N TYR A 492 10.54 -6.67 24.83
CA TYR A 492 9.18 -6.95 25.27
C TYR A 492 8.13 -6.52 24.25
N ARG A 493 8.35 -5.40 23.54
CA ARG A 493 7.46 -4.91 22.49
C ARG A 493 7.34 -5.91 21.34
N SER A 494 8.44 -6.56 20.96
CA SER A 494 8.42 -7.58 19.91
C SER A 494 7.54 -8.78 20.29
N GLU A 495 7.54 -9.16 21.58
CA GLU A 495 6.72 -10.25 22.12
C GLU A 495 5.23 -9.92 22.09
N VAL A 496 4.86 -8.70 22.48
CA VAL A 496 3.45 -8.28 22.61
C VAL A 496 2.90 -7.54 21.39
N LEU A 497 3.66 -7.49 20.29
CA LEU A 497 3.26 -6.78 19.08
C LEU A 497 1.87 -7.19 18.56
N PRO A 498 1.50 -8.49 18.51
CA PRO A 498 0.15 -8.89 18.11
C PRO A 498 -0.93 -8.32 19.04
N LEU A 499 -0.67 -8.25 20.34
CA LEU A 499 -1.61 -7.72 21.33
C LEU A 499 -1.79 -6.20 21.21
N ILE A 500 -0.73 -5.47 20.83
CA ILE A 500 -0.82 -4.05 20.51
C ILE A 500 -1.79 -3.83 19.34
N ASP A 501 -1.59 -4.59 18.26
CA ASP A 501 -2.37 -4.44 17.03
C ASP A 501 -3.84 -4.85 17.28
N ASP A 502 -4.09 -5.93 18.03
CA ASP A 502 -5.44 -6.38 18.41
C ASP A 502 -6.17 -5.34 19.29
N LEU A 503 -5.50 -4.81 20.32
CA LEU A 503 -6.11 -3.80 21.19
C LEU A 503 -6.37 -2.49 20.45
N GLU A 504 -5.46 -2.07 19.57
CA GLU A 504 -5.66 -0.89 18.72
C GLU A 504 -6.92 -1.06 17.86
N ALA A 505 -7.08 -2.20 17.20
CA ALA A 505 -8.24 -2.49 16.35
C ALA A 505 -9.55 -2.44 17.14
N ASP A 506 -9.60 -3.07 18.32
CA ASP A 506 -10.79 -3.11 19.16
C ASP A 506 -11.19 -1.73 19.68
N LEU A 507 -10.24 -0.97 20.22
CA LEU A 507 -10.50 0.38 20.71
C LEU A 507 -10.90 1.33 19.57
N ARG A 508 -10.28 1.18 18.38
CA ARG A 508 -10.66 1.94 17.19
C ARG A 508 -12.10 1.66 16.79
N GLN A 509 -12.55 0.40 16.81
CA GLN A 509 -13.93 0.04 16.53
C GLN A 509 -14.90 0.70 17.52
N ILE A 510 -14.57 0.70 18.82
CA ILE A 510 -15.36 1.36 19.87
C ILE A 510 -15.47 2.88 19.62
N PHE A 511 -14.38 3.53 19.23
CA PHE A 511 -14.39 4.96 18.88
C PHE A 511 -15.18 5.24 17.59
N ILE A 512 -15.08 4.38 16.58
CA ILE A 512 -15.82 4.49 15.31
C ILE A 512 -17.32 4.30 15.53
N ASP A 513 -17.75 3.23 16.21
CA ASP A 513 -19.18 2.92 16.40
C ASP A 513 -19.95 4.01 17.16
N ARG A 514 -19.24 4.75 18.03
CA ARG A 514 -19.77 5.90 18.75
C ARG A 514 -19.80 7.18 17.90
N SER A 515 -18.84 7.37 17.01
CA SER A 515 -18.84 8.50 16.06
C SER A 515 -20.04 8.45 15.10
N VAL A 516 -20.59 7.26 14.84
CA VAL A 516 -21.66 7.03 13.86
C VAL A 516 -23.07 7.26 14.41
N THR A 517 -23.29 7.23 15.73
CA THR A 517 -24.62 6.89 16.27
C THR A 517 -25.45 7.97 16.98
N LYS A 518 -25.00 9.21 17.23
CA LYS A 518 -25.87 10.21 17.91
C LYS A 518 -25.97 11.57 17.20
N TRP A 519 -27.18 11.87 16.75
CA TRP A 519 -27.60 13.22 16.39
C TRP A 519 -27.78 14.03 17.68
N LYS A 520 -26.91 15.01 17.92
CA LYS A 520 -26.97 15.88 19.09
C LYS A 520 -27.78 17.12 18.72
N GLY A 521 -28.83 17.45 19.48
CA GLY A 521 -29.66 18.64 19.29
C GLY A 521 -29.18 19.81 20.13
N GLY A 522 -29.56 21.05 19.78
CA GLY A 522 -29.10 22.24 20.51
C GLY A 522 -28.44 23.31 19.65
N PHE A 523 -28.30 23.08 18.35
CA PHE A 523 -27.54 23.96 17.47
C PHE A 523 -28.45 24.95 16.74
N LYS A 524 -27.87 26.07 16.31
CA LYS A 524 -28.55 27.11 15.50
C LYS A 524 -28.68 26.75 14.02
N SER A 525 -27.98 25.71 13.56
CA SER A 525 -28.12 25.12 12.22
C SER A 525 -27.64 23.67 12.22
N GLY A 526 -27.97 22.87 11.20
CA GLY A 526 -27.57 21.46 11.12
C GLY A 526 -28.25 20.71 9.97
N LYS A 527 -27.87 19.44 9.74
CA LYS A 527 -28.44 18.61 8.65
C LYS A 527 -29.82 18.04 8.98
N ARG A 528 -30.23 18.04 10.26
CA ARG A 528 -31.58 17.63 10.71
C ARG A 528 -32.14 18.62 11.72
N ILE A 529 -33.46 18.63 11.86
CA ILE A 529 -34.18 19.42 12.88
C ILE A 529 -34.78 18.44 13.89
N ASP A 530 -34.53 18.70 15.18
CA ASP A 530 -35.29 18.12 16.28
C ASP A 530 -36.72 18.70 16.27
N ILE A 531 -37.63 17.94 15.65
CA ILE A 531 -39.01 18.37 15.42
C ILE A 531 -39.71 18.71 16.76
N LYS A 532 -39.46 17.93 17.82
CA LYS A 532 -40.08 18.18 19.13
C LYS A 532 -39.63 19.52 19.71
N LYS A 533 -38.33 19.78 19.66
CA LYS A 533 -37.76 21.05 20.14
C LYS A 533 -38.22 22.22 19.27
N ARG A 534 -38.32 22.05 17.95
CA ARG A 534 -38.80 23.10 17.04
C ARG A 534 -40.26 23.45 17.30
N ILE A 535 -41.11 22.47 17.60
CA ILE A 535 -42.51 22.70 17.98
C ILE A 535 -42.60 23.50 19.29
N GLN A 536 -41.78 23.16 20.29
CA GLN A 536 -41.71 23.90 21.56
C GLN A 536 -41.24 25.35 21.37
N GLU A 537 -40.24 25.56 20.52
CA GLU A 537 -39.73 26.89 20.19
C GLU A 537 -40.76 27.73 19.41
N LYS A 538 -41.50 27.12 18.48
CA LYS A 538 -42.63 27.79 17.80
C LYS A 538 -43.74 28.17 18.77
N ALA A 539 -44.06 27.32 19.74
CA ALA A 539 -45.05 27.63 20.77
C ALA A 539 -44.63 28.79 21.70
N LYS A 540 -43.34 29.15 21.69
CA LYS A 540 -42.77 30.28 22.44
C LYS A 540 -42.38 31.45 21.53
N ASP A 541 -42.86 31.48 20.28
CA ASP A 541 -42.54 32.48 19.27
C ASP A 541 -41.03 32.72 19.02
N VAL A 542 -40.19 31.69 19.24
CA VAL A 542 -38.75 31.79 18.96
C VAL A 542 -38.52 31.81 17.44
N PRO A 543 -37.90 32.88 16.89
CA PRO A 543 -37.62 33.01 15.46
C PRO A 543 -36.70 31.89 14.97
N VAL A 544 -36.81 31.55 13.67
CA VAL A 544 -35.98 30.49 13.05
C VAL A 544 -34.48 30.76 13.20
N MET A 545 -34.07 32.03 13.17
CA MET A 545 -32.67 32.46 13.30
C MET A 545 -32.09 32.27 14.72
N GLU A 546 -32.96 32.15 15.73
CA GLU A 546 -32.58 31.94 17.14
C GLU A 546 -32.87 30.51 17.61
N SER A 547 -33.37 29.67 16.70
CA SER A 547 -33.79 28.30 16.99
C SER A 547 -32.59 27.43 17.32
N HIS A 548 -32.62 26.76 18.47
CA HIS A 548 -31.64 25.74 18.87
C HIS A 548 -32.15 24.33 18.60
N SER A 549 -33.10 24.19 17.66
CA SER A 549 -33.73 22.93 17.31
C SER A 549 -32.92 22.10 16.31
N TRP A 550 -31.80 22.60 15.80
CA TRP A 550 -31.01 21.86 14.83
C TRP A 550 -30.15 20.79 15.48
N GLN A 551 -29.99 19.70 14.75
CA GLN A 551 -29.16 18.55 15.09
C GLN A 551 -27.96 18.45 14.15
N ARG A 552 -26.79 18.19 14.72
CA ARG A 552 -25.55 17.90 14.00
C ARG A 552 -24.98 16.56 14.47
N ARG A 553 -24.18 15.93 13.61
CA ARG A 553 -23.26 14.87 14.02
C ARG A 553 -21.93 15.54 14.33
N GLU A 554 -21.55 15.60 15.59
CA GLU A 554 -20.18 15.99 15.99
C GLU A 554 -19.31 14.74 15.87
N ARG A 555 -18.16 14.86 15.20
CA ARG A 555 -17.09 13.86 15.33
C ARG A 555 -16.55 14.00 16.76
N PRO A 556 -16.33 12.91 17.51
CA PRO A 556 -15.43 12.97 18.65
C PRO A 556 -14.07 13.42 18.13
N ASP A 557 -13.47 14.44 18.74
CA ASP A 557 -12.09 14.79 18.44
C ASP A 557 -11.17 13.82 19.21
N GLU A 558 -9.96 13.57 18.71
CA GLU A 558 -8.90 12.77 19.37
C GLU A 558 -8.62 13.23 20.83
N LYS A 559 -9.09 14.43 21.20
CA LYS A 559 -8.91 15.11 22.50
C LYS A 559 -10.00 14.83 23.54
N ASP A 560 -10.92 13.90 23.30
CA ASP A 560 -12.00 13.61 24.26
C ASP A 560 -11.53 12.87 25.52
N TYR A 561 -10.39 12.18 25.46
CA TYR A 561 -9.92 11.32 26.55
C TYR A 561 -8.53 11.73 27.04
N ALA A 562 -8.37 11.76 28.36
CA ALA A 562 -7.07 11.79 29.02
C ALA A 562 -6.95 10.55 29.91
N ILE A 563 -5.86 9.80 29.73
CA ILE A 563 -5.61 8.56 30.47
C ILE A 563 -4.27 8.67 31.20
N SER A 564 -4.26 8.41 32.49
CA SER A 564 -3.02 8.28 33.28
C SER A 564 -2.84 6.81 33.67
N LEU A 565 -1.73 6.20 33.27
CA LEU A 565 -1.31 4.87 33.71
C LEU A 565 -0.40 5.03 34.92
N LEU A 566 -0.81 4.49 36.07
CA LEU A 566 -0.05 4.52 37.31
C LEU A 566 0.46 3.10 37.61
N VAL A 567 1.79 2.92 37.52
CA VAL A 567 2.46 1.62 37.53
C VAL A 567 3.20 1.41 38.85
N ASP A 568 2.89 0.33 39.56
CA ASP A 568 3.59 -0.06 40.77
C ASP A 568 5.00 -0.58 40.44
N LEU A 569 6.01 0.05 41.04
CA LEU A 569 7.42 -0.30 40.91
C LEU A 569 8.03 -0.71 42.27
N SER A 570 7.19 -1.08 43.25
CA SER A 570 7.65 -1.52 44.56
C SER A 570 8.29 -2.92 44.54
N GLY A 571 9.03 -3.25 45.59
CA GLY A 571 9.77 -4.50 45.70
C GLY A 571 8.92 -5.78 45.60
N SER A 572 7.60 -5.71 45.86
CA SER A 572 6.67 -6.83 45.68
C SER A 572 6.57 -7.27 44.21
N MET A 573 6.85 -6.36 43.27
CA MET A 573 6.80 -6.60 41.83
C MET A 573 7.95 -7.48 41.33
N ARG A 574 8.98 -7.71 42.16
CA ARG A 574 10.05 -8.70 41.90
C ARG A 574 9.57 -10.15 42.00
N GLU A 575 8.49 -10.38 42.75
CA GLU A 575 7.98 -11.73 42.99
C GLU A 575 7.46 -12.37 41.70
N LYS A 576 7.56 -13.70 41.62
CA LYS A 576 7.05 -14.46 40.47
C LYS A 576 5.52 -14.52 40.48
N ALA A 577 4.93 -14.38 39.30
CA ALA A 577 3.55 -14.64 38.98
C ALA A 577 3.50 -15.74 37.90
N GLY A 578 3.47 -17.01 38.33
CA GLY A 578 3.57 -18.13 37.39
C GLY A 578 5.02 -18.36 36.92
N LYS A 579 5.26 -18.23 35.60
CA LYS A 579 6.60 -18.43 35.01
C LYS A 579 7.48 -17.18 35.08
N ASP A 580 6.86 -16.00 34.99
CA ASP A 580 7.53 -14.70 34.88
C ASP A 580 7.39 -13.89 36.18
N ARG A 581 8.05 -12.73 36.31
CA ARG A 581 7.88 -11.81 37.45
C ARG A 581 6.65 -10.94 37.21
N LYS A 582 6.03 -10.46 38.29
CA LYS A 582 4.89 -9.53 38.19
C LYS A 582 5.21 -8.29 37.37
N ILE A 583 6.43 -7.76 37.53
CA ILE A 583 6.89 -6.61 36.74
C ILE A 583 6.98 -6.92 35.25
N ASP A 584 7.33 -8.15 34.84
CA ASP A 584 7.45 -8.51 33.43
C ASP A 584 6.08 -8.42 32.73
N GLU A 585 5.03 -9.01 33.32
CA GLU A 585 3.66 -8.95 32.78
C GLU A 585 3.03 -7.54 32.90
N THR A 586 3.37 -6.80 33.96
CA THR A 586 2.95 -5.40 34.11
C THR A 586 3.57 -4.54 33.01
N PHE A 587 4.85 -4.73 32.74
CA PHE A 587 5.57 -3.99 31.71
C PHE A 587 5.05 -4.29 30.31
N LYS A 588 4.77 -5.56 30.01
CA LYS A 588 4.04 -5.98 28.79
C LYS A 588 2.70 -5.23 28.64
N SER A 589 1.92 -5.16 29.72
CA SER A 589 0.64 -4.45 29.73
C SER A 589 0.81 -2.94 29.48
N VAL A 590 1.82 -2.32 30.10
CA VAL A 590 2.15 -0.90 29.88
C VAL A 590 2.53 -0.67 28.42
N ILE A 591 3.36 -1.51 27.81
CA ILE A 591 3.74 -1.40 26.39
C ILE A 591 2.49 -1.49 25.51
N VAL A 592 1.64 -2.50 25.73
CA VAL A 592 0.43 -2.70 24.93
C VAL A 592 -0.47 -1.47 24.98
N LEU A 593 -0.74 -0.95 26.18
CA LEU A 593 -1.59 0.22 26.37
C LEU A 593 -0.94 1.49 25.83
N ALA A 594 0.35 1.71 26.11
CA ALA A 594 1.04 2.90 25.67
C ALA A 594 1.10 2.96 24.14
N GLU A 595 1.47 1.87 23.47
CA GLU A 595 1.54 1.83 22.02
C GLU A 595 0.14 1.96 21.39
N ALA A 596 -0.85 1.21 21.84
CA ALA A 596 -2.20 1.26 21.27
C ALA A 596 -2.85 2.65 21.46
N LEU A 597 -2.79 3.22 22.66
CA LEU A 597 -3.41 4.52 22.95
C LEU A 597 -2.70 5.68 22.24
N ASN A 598 -1.36 5.66 22.15
CA ASN A 598 -0.61 6.67 21.39
C ASN A 598 -0.94 6.59 19.88
N ARG A 599 -1.06 5.39 19.30
CA ARG A 599 -1.45 5.23 17.88
C ARG A 599 -2.86 5.73 17.58
N LEU A 600 -3.75 5.66 18.57
CA LEU A 600 -5.12 6.18 18.50
C LEU A 600 -5.20 7.69 18.80
N GLY A 601 -4.08 8.36 19.08
CA GLY A 601 -4.04 9.79 19.39
C GLY A 601 -4.64 10.15 20.76
N VAL A 602 -4.84 9.18 21.65
CA VAL A 602 -5.37 9.43 23.00
C VAL A 602 -4.32 10.14 23.85
N ASN A 603 -4.73 11.17 24.59
CA ASN A 603 -3.83 11.91 25.46
C ASN A 603 -3.43 11.07 26.67
N LEU A 604 -2.22 10.49 26.62
CA LEU A 604 -1.72 9.52 27.59
C LEU A 604 -0.59 10.09 28.46
N GLU A 605 -0.58 9.70 29.73
CA GLU A 605 0.56 9.83 30.63
C GLU A 605 0.90 8.45 31.23
N VAL A 606 2.19 8.17 31.45
CA VAL A 606 2.68 6.96 32.10
C VAL A 606 3.59 7.35 33.26
N ILE A 607 3.18 6.94 34.46
CA ILE A 607 3.85 7.22 35.73
C ILE A 607 4.15 5.91 36.45
N GLY A 608 5.38 5.74 36.93
CA GLY A 608 5.72 4.69 37.89
C GLY A 608 5.79 5.21 39.33
N PHE A 609 5.54 4.35 40.32
CA PHE A 609 5.63 4.76 41.74
C PHE A 609 6.14 3.65 42.67
N ASN A 610 6.81 4.04 43.73
CA ASN A 610 7.14 3.23 44.91
C ASN A 610 6.99 4.11 46.17
N ASP A 611 8.08 4.54 46.80
CA ASP A 611 8.14 5.63 47.76
C ASP A 611 8.36 7.02 47.11
N ASP A 612 8.72 7.04 45.82
CA ASP A 612 8.83 8.22 44.96
C ASP A 612 7.97 8.02 43.67
N VAL A 613 7.88 9.07 42.84
CA VAL A 613 7.13 9.07 41.57
C VAL A 613 8.08 9.30 40.40
N TYR A 614 7.93 8.48 39.35
CA TYR A 614 8.77 8.48 38.16
C TYR A 614 7.94 8.77 36.92
N GLU A 615 8.34 9.77 36.16
CA GLU A 615 7.65 10.16 34.92
C GLU A 615 8.31 9.48 33.73
N TYR A 616 7.53 8.73 32.96
CA TYR A 616 8.02 8.05 31.75
C TYR A 616 7.50 8.70 30.47
N GLN A 617 6.22 9.05 30.44
CA GLN A 617 5.61 9.80 29.34
C GLN A 617 4.64 10.82 29.95
N ASN A 618 4.75 12.08 29.54
CA ASN A 618 3.82 13.14 29.95
C ASN A 618 2.67 13.31 28.95
N PHE A 619 1.55 13.88 29.38
CA PHE A 619 0.42 14.21 28.50
C PHE A 619 0.85 15.04 27.28
N GLY A 620 0.37 14.66 26.09
CA GLY A 620 0.66 15.31 24.81
C GLY A 620 2.05 15.02 24.24
N GLN A 621 2.88 14.25 24.95
CA GLN A 621 4.19 13.84 24.46
C GLN A 621 4.04 12.59 23.58
N PRO A 622 4.50 12.60 22.32
CA PRO A 622 4.45 11.42 21.45
C PRO A 622 5.47 10.37 21.90
N ILE A 623 5.15 9.09 21.74
CA ILE A 623 6.06 7.98 22.10
C ILE A 623 7.29 7.92 21.16
N SER A 624 8.43 8.47 21.62
CA SER A 624 9.72 8.48 20.89
C SER A 624 10.64 7.32 21.30
N LYS A 625 11.76 7.15 20.57
CA LYS A 625 12.79 6.14 20.93
C LYS A 625 13.34 6.40 22.34
N GLU A 626 13.57 7.65 22.71
CA GLU A 626 14.06 8.05 24.03
C GLU A 626 13.06 7.70 25.14
N ILE A 627 11.76 7.87 24.89
CA ILE A 627 10.71 7.50 25.86
C ILE A 627 10.65 5.99 26.04
N ARG A 628 10.76 5.22 24.95
CA ARG A 628 10.82 3.75 25.00
C ARG A 628 12.04 3.27 25.81
N GLU A 629 13.21 3.83 25.52
CA GLU A 629 14.43 3.54 26.28
C GLU A 629 14.28 3.87 27.76
N HIS A 630 13.69 5.03 28.08
CA HIS A 630 13.43 5.47 29.43
C HIS A 630 12.42 4.56 30.15
N MET A 631 11.34 4.15 29.48
CA MET A 631 10.38 3.15 29.99
C MET A 631 11.04 1.79 30.27
N GLY A 632 12.02 1.36 29.46
CA GLY A 632 12.84 0.18 29.75
C GLY A 632 13.57 0.26 31.10
N GLY A 633 13.75 1.46 31.65
CA GLY A 633 14.29 1.72 32.99
C GLY A 633 13.40 1.28 34.15
N MET A 634 12.11 0.97 33.94
CA MET A 634 11.18 0.55 35.01
C MET A 634 11.69 -0.65 35.83
N PHE A 635 12.40 -1.59 35.19
CA PHE A 635 13.01 -2.71 35.89
C PHE A 635 14.06 -2.29 36.90
N LYS A 636 14.82 -1.22 36.60
CA LYS A 636 15.83 -0.70 37.53
C LYS A 636 15.16 -0.15 38.78
N GLU A 637 14.04 0.56 38.67
CA GLU A 637 13.34 1.07 39.86
C GLU A 637 12.79 -0.07 40.74
N VAL A 638 12.39 -1.17 40.12
CA VAL A 638 12.00 -2.38 40.86
C VAL A 638 13.20 -3.08 41.46
N GLU A 639 14.36 -3.14 40.78
CA GLU A 639 15.56 -3.91 41.16
C GLU A 639 16.54 -3.15 42.07
N ASP A 640 16.62 -1.82 41.93
CA ASP A 640 17.50 -0.97 42.69
C ASP A 640 17.14 -1.09 44.16
N SER A 641 18.16 -1.46 44.92
CA SER A 641 18.15 -1.56 46.38
C SER A 641 19.11 -0.52 46.93
N CYS A 642 19.07 0.68 46.33
CA CYS A 642 20.07 1.70 46.58
C CYS A 642 19.74 2.48 47.87
N CYS A 643 19.91 1.84 49.03
CA CYS A 643 21.16 1.98 49.76
C CYS A 643 21.16 1.25 51.11
N LYS A 644 22.21 0.45 51.37
CA LYS A 644 22.56 -0.06 52.71
C LYS A 644 22.78 1.07 53.75
N SER A 645 22.84 2.34 53.33
CA SER A 645 22.98 3.52 54.18
C SER A 645 21.68 4.23 54.52
N CYS A 646 20.55 3.94 53.85
CA CYS A 646 19.25 4.59 54.09
C CYS A 646 18.26 3.73 54.86
N GLY A 647 18.50 2.43 55.00
CA GLY A 647 17.65 1.55 55.81
C GLY A 647 16.26 1.24 55.22
N ASN A 648 15.92 1.81 54.06
CA ASN A 648 14.71 1.50 53.34
C ASN A 648 15.05 0.52 52.21
N GLU A 649 14.49 -0.68 52.30
CA GLU A 649 14.27 -1.49 51.11
C GLU A 649 13.19 -0.73 50.31
N HIS A 650 13.32 -0.54 48.99
CA HIS A 650 12.23 -0.05 48.12
C HIS A 650 11.06 -1.07 48.04
N SER A 651 10.79 -1.77 49.15
CA SER A 651 9.61 -2.59 49.41
C SER A 651 8.39 -1.74 49.74
N GLU A 652 8.54 -0.42 49.78
CA GLU A 652 7.49 0.53 50.11
C GLU A 652 6.59 0.83 48.90
N THR A 653 5.29 0.95 49.14
CA THR A 653 4.24 1.13 48.12
C THR A 653 3.31 2.27 48.56
N ASP A 654 3.69 3.51 48.23
CA ASP A 654 2.96 4.72 48.65
C ASP A 654 1.76 5.03 47.74
N LEU A 655 0.92 4.03 47.55
CA LEU A 655 -0.19 4.04 46.59
C LEU A 655 -1.13 5.23 46.79
N GLY A 656 -1.53 5.53 48.03
CA GLY A 656 -2.48 6.61 48.27
C GLY A 656 -1.89 8.00 47.96
N TRP A 657 -0.59 8.19 48.16
CA TRP A 657 0.09 9.43 47.79
C TRP A 657 0.25 9.53 46.27
N ALA A 658 0.74 8.47 45.62
CA ALA A 658 0.92 8.43 44.16
C ALA A 658 -0.41 8.60 43.40
N THR A 659 -1.49 7.96 43.88
CA THR A 659 -2.84 8.10 43.32
C THR A 659 -3.32 9.55 43.40
N LYS A 660 -3.05 10.24 44.52
CA LYS A 660 -3.41 11.65 44.68
C LYS A 660 -2.70 12.53 43.65
N ILE A 661 -1.38 12.36 43.48
CA ILE A 661 -0.58 13.15 42.52
C ILE A 661 -1.08 12.92 41.10
N ALA A 662 -1.23 11.67 40.69
CA ALA A 662 -1.71 11.34 39.34
C ALA A 662 -3.12 11.92 39.10
N ALA A 663 -3.98 11.94 40.12
CA ALA A 663 -5.34 12.48 39.99
C ALA A 663 -5.33 14.00 39.84
N GLU A 664 -4.47 14.70 40.57
CA GLU A 664 -4.30 16.15 40.44
C GLU A 664 -3.79 16.52 39.04
N ARG A 665 -2.82 15.77 38.48
CA ARG A 665 -2.32 15.98 37.10
C ARG A 665 -3.39 15.72 36.05
N LEU A 666 -4.14 14.64 36.20
CA LEU A 666 -5.19 14.24 35.27
C LEU A 666 -6.41 15.20 35.33
N ALA A 667 -6.75 15.73 36.50
CA ALA A 667 -7.89 16.65 36.68
C ALA A 667 -7.72 17.97 35.90
N ILE A 668 -6.48 18.42 35.67
CA ILE A 668 -6.16 19.65 34.94
C ILE A 668 -6.34 19.48 33.42
N GLN A 669 -6.37 18.25 32.92
CA GLN A 669 -6.52 17.98 31.49
C GLN A 669 -7.88 18.46 30.97
N LYS A 670 -7.90 19.01 29.75
CA LYS A 670 -9.12 19.54 29.11
C LYS A 670 -10.04 18.47 28.50
N ALA A 671 -9.70 17.19 28.67
CA ALA A 671 -10.45 16.07 28.13
C ALA A 671 -11.85 15.96 28.76
N THR A 672 -12.83 15.48 27.99
CA THR A 672 -14.21 15.29 28.44
C THR A 672 -14.34 14.07 29.36
N LYS A 673 -13.44 13.10 29.22
CA LYS A 673 -13.34 11.89 30.02
C LYS A 673 -11.92 11.71 30.52
N LYS A 674 -11.78 11.53 31.82
CA LYS A 674 -10.50 11.40 32.52
C LYS A 674 -10.45 10.05 33.21
N LEU A 675 -9.55 9.18 32.78
CA LEU A 675 -9.43 7.81 33.27
C LEU A 675 -8.07 7.65 33.92
N MET A 676 -8.03 7.09 35.13
CA MET A 676 -6.78 6.66 35.74
C MET A 676 -6.81 5.14 35.85
N VAL A 677 -5.78 4.49 35.34
CA VAL A 677 -5.60 3.04 35.44
C VAL A 677 -4.47 2.78 36.41
N VAL A 678 -4.76 2.08 37.50
CA VAL A 678 -3.75 1.71 38.50
C VAL A 678 -3.35 0.24 38.30
N LEU A 679 -2.05 0.02 38.10
CA LEU A 679 -1.43 -1.28 37.89
C LEU A 679 -0.60 -1.66 39.13
N THR A 680 -1.20 -2.38 40.09
CA THR A 680 -0.56 -2.75 41.36
C THR A 680 -0.93 -4.16 41.81
N ASP A 681 -0.10 -4.77 42.67
CA ASP A 681 -0.36 -6.04 43.33
C ASP A 681 -1.07 -5.92 44.69
N TRP A 682 -1.40 -4.69 45.12
CA TRP A 682 -2.09 -4.35 46.38
C TRP A 682 -1.33 -4.69 47.66
N LYS A 683 -0.04 -5.04 47.59
CA LYS A 683 0.77 -5.22 48.78
C LYS A 683 1.19 -3.86 49.33
N LEU A 684 0.32 -3.29 50.16
CA LEU A 684 0.58 -1.99 50.79
C LEU A 684 1.67 -2.11 51.86
N ALA A 685 2.75 -1.39 51.66
CA ALA A 685 3.80 -1.15 52.66
C ALA A 685 4.15 0.34 52.63
N GLU A 686 3.38 1.19 53.30
CA GLU A 686 3.60 2.65 53.22
C GLU A 686 4.91 3.07 53.88
N SER A 687 5.62 3.99 53.24
CA SER A 687 6.86 4.56 53.73
C SER A 687 6.62 5.53 54.89
N SER A 688 7.71 5.84 55.60
CA SER A 688 7.70 6.92 56.59
C SER A 688 7.55 8.32 55.96
N LYS A 689 7.84 8.48 54.65
CA LYS A 689 7.66 9.74 53.91
C LYS A 689 6.16 10.05 53.71
N HIS A 690 5.35 9.02 53.48
CA HIS A 690 3.93 9.17 53.13
C HIS A 690 3.03 8.32 54.06
N PRO A 691 2.85 8.74 55.32
CA PRO A 691 2.20 7.91 56.32
C PRO A 691 0.71 7.67 56.03
N ARG A 692 0.24 6.45 56.33
CA ARG A 692 -1.16 6.03 56.17
C ARG A 692 -2.19 6.99 56.78
N GLN A 693 -1.86 7.65 57.90
CA GLN A 693 -2.81 8.57 58.54
C GLN A 693 -3.18 9.74 57.61
N GLN A 694 -2.26 10.13 56.72
CA GLN A 694 -2.45 11.20 55.74
C GLN A 694 -2.90 10.66 54.39
N PHE A 695 -2.28 9.58 53.89
CA PHE A 695 -2.45 9.07 52.53
C PHE A 695 -3.15 7.72 52.47
N ASN A 696 -4.10 7.45 53.37
CA ASN A 696 -4.90 6.23 53.32
C ASN A 696 -5.58 6.06 51.92
N PRO A 697 -5.32 4.98 51.17
CA PRO A 697 -5.83 4.84 49.80
C PRO A 697 -7.36 4.93 49.69
N ASP A 698 -8.12 4.36 50.62
CA ASP A 698 -9.59 4.40 50.60
C ASP A 698 -10.11 5.83 50.80
N LYS A 699 -9.46 6.57 51.70
CA LYS A 699 -9.77 7.98 51.94
C LYS A 699 -9.46 8.83 50.70
N ILE A 700 -8.28 8.63 50.10
CA ILE A 700 -7.86 9.37 48.89
C ILE A 700 -8.79 9.05 47.71
N LYS A 701 -9.12 7.78 47.47
CA LYS A 701 -10.08 7.38 46.43
C LYS A 701 -11.41 8.09 46.62
N LYS A 702 -11.92 8.14 47.85
CA LYS A 702 -13.16 8.85 48.16
C LYS A 702 -13.04 10.36 47.90
N GLU A 703 -11.93 10.99 48.31
CA GLU A 703 -11.67 12.40 48.05
C GLU A 703 -11.64 12.71 46.54
N ILE A 704 -10.96 11.89 45.74
CA ILE A 704 -10.88 12.05 44.27
C ILE A 704 -12.27 11.95 43.64
N LEU A 705 -13.06 10.94 44.01
CA LEU A 705 -14.41 10.74 43.47
C LEU A 705 -15.40 11.85 43.89
N GLU A 706 -15.19 12.49 45.04
CA GLU A 706 -16.02 13.60 45.51
C GLU A 706 -15.59 14.96 44.93
N GLN A 707 -14.31 15.15 44.63
CA GLN A 707 -13.72 16.45 44.28
C GLN A 707 -13.37 16.61 42.80
N THR A 708 -13.31 15.51 42.04
CA THR A 708 -12.87 15.52 40.64
C THR A 708 -13.83 14.73 39.75
N ASP A 709 -13.70 14.93 38.44
CA ASP A 709 -14.37 14.15 37.39
C ASP A 709 -13.53 12.95 36.90
N VAL A 710 -12.48 12.59 37.65
CA VAL A 710 -11.60 11.45 37.35
C VAL A 710 -12.32 10.14 37.66
N ILE A 711 -12.32 9.24 36.69
CA ILE A 711 -12.79 7.87 36.83
C ILE A 711 -11.58 6.99 37.18
N LEU A 712 -11.56 6.48 38.41
CA LEU A 712 -10.54 5.55 38.89
C LEU A 712 -10.89 4.13 38.42
N LEU A 713 -10.06 3.58 37.55
CA LEU A 713 -10.11 2.20 37.08
C LEU A 713 -9.03 1.40 37.81
N ASP A 714 -9.50 0.65 38.79
CA ASP A 714 -8.65 -0.15 39.64
C ASP A 714 -8.54 -1.56 39.05
N ILE A 715 -7.43 -1.86 38.38
CA ILE A 715 -7.18 -3.23 37.93
C ILE A 715 -6.64 -3.97 39.15
N GLY A 716 -7.53 -4.70 39.82
CA GLY A 716 -7.19 -5.54 40.96
C GLY A 716 -6.02 -6.48 40.64
N SER A 717 -5.12 -6.63 41.61
CA SER A 717 -3.96 -7.52 41.69
C SER A 717 -3.50 -8.11 40.36
N ILE A 718 -2.52 -7.46 39.73
CA ILE A 718 -1.75 -8.06 38.63
C ILE A 718 -1.01 -9.33 39.09
N ALA A 719 -0.92 -9.59 40.40
CA ALA A 719 -0.37 -10.84 40.92
C ALA A 719 -1.10 -12.07 40.36
N GLY A 720 -0.48 -12.70 39.37
CA GLY A 720 -0.93 -13.94 38.74
C GLY A 720 -1.76 -13.78 37.47
N LYS A 721 -1.92 -12.56 36.93
CA LYS A 721 -2.60 -12.34 35.64
C LYS A 721 -1.60 -12.24 34.49
N THR A 722 -1.95 -12.80 33.34
CA THR A 722 -1.19 -12.57 32.09
C THR A 722 -1.59 -11.24 31.46
N VAL A 723 -0.73 -10.69 30.60
CA VAL A 723 -1.01 -9.47 29.84
C VAL A 723 -2.35 -9.51 29.11
N GLU A 724 -2.75 -10.65 28.54
CA GLU A 724 -4.04 -10.81 27.84
C GLU A 724 -5.23 -10.64 28.79
N GLN A 725 -5.13 -11.15 30.02
CA GLN A 725 -6.18 -11.01 31.03
C GLN A 725 -6.30 -9.56 31.50
N VAL A 726 -5.18 -8.86 31.65
CA VAL A 726 -5.15 -7.43 31.99
C VAL A 726 -5.79 -6.61 30.87
N ILE A 727 -5.47 -6.92 29.61
CA ILE A 727 -6.06 -6.26 28.43
C ILE A 727 -7.57 -6.49 28.38
N GLU A 728 -8.06 -7.71 28.59
CA GLU A 728 -9.48 -8.01 28.51
C GLU A 728 -10.30 -7.31 29.61
N GLU A 729 -9.80 -7.28 30.85
CA GLU A 729 -10.43 -6.51 31.93
C GLU A 729 -10.45 -5.02 31.62
N LEU A 730 -9.37 -4.50 31.03
CA LEU A 730 -9.30 -3.13 30.57
C LEU A 730 -10.30 -2.84 29.47
N LYS A 731 -10.43 -3.70 28.46
CA LYS A 731 -11.44 -3.54 27.40
C LYS A 731 -12.84 -3.41 28.01
N VAL A 732 -13.22 -4.32 28.91
CA VAL A 732 -14.53 -4.26 29.58
C VAL A 732 -14.71 -2.99 30.42
N LEU A 733 -13.66 -2.54 31.12
CA LEU A 733 -13.71 -1.33 31.95
C LEU A 733 -13.78 -0.06 31.10
N ILE A 734 -13.02 -0.02 30.01
CA ILE A 734 -12.98 1.06 29.03
C ILE A 734 -14.33 1.10 28.31
N GLU A 735 -14.87 0.00 27.80
CA GLU A 735 -16.21 -0.07 27.17
C GLU A 735 -17.35 0.43 28.07
N LYS A 736 -17.25 0.20 29.39
CA LYS A 736 -18.26 0.65 30.36
C LYS A 736 -18.17 2.14 30.68
N ASN A 737 -16.99 2.75 30.56
CA ASN A 737 -16.70 4.10 31.08
C ASN A 737 -16.36 5.14 30.00
N LEU A 738 -15.83 4.71 28.85
CA LEU A 738 -16.06 5.38 27.58
C LEU A 738 -17.57 5.38 27.43
#